data_AF-A0AAJ4T3Q4-F1
#
_entry.id   AF-A0AAJ4T3Q4-F1
#
_cell.length_a   1.000
_cell.length_b   1.000
_cell.length_c   1.000
_cell.angle_alpha   90.00
_cell.angle_beta   90.00
_cell.angle_gamma   90.00
#
_symmetry.space_group_name_H-M   'P 1'
#
loop_
_entity.id
_entity.type
_entity.pdbx_description
1 polymer ?
#
loop_
_entity_poly.entity_id
_entity_poly.type
_entity_poly.pdbx_seq_one_letter_code
_entity_poly.pdbx_strand_id
1 'polypeptide(L)'
;MSLDLTKALPKPGNRYALPALYGSSDAYALALAALELKARGQMLAVVVAQASDGQRLLDEIPWFGGKDLRCHLLPDWETLPYDAFSPHQDLVSERLATLHEIQTRQCDVLIVPATTALVRLAPPSFLAAYTFFFKKGEKLDEARLKSQLTLAGYSHVSQVMSPGEYSVRGGLLDLFPMGSALPYRLDLFGDTIETIRTFDADTQRSLYPVHEVRLLPGREFPMDEAARTTFRNRWREQFEGDPSRSVVYKDISSGIASAGIEYYLPLFFEQTATLFDYLPQDASLALVGEIDAAIGRFWTDTQSRYRFLKADRERPILPPESLFLSDEQFFGLAKPYPRLAIAKSNDALASELSAPVPNIAVNRRADDPLANLRSYLLQAGRRVMICAESNGRRETLQQYFTEYDLHLTPVEGSDGFLQSSAKLMLGVAPLHAGFELFTPEGNLSFITETELYAGSGRRVGTKKQEGVTQVESMVRDLSELKIGDPVVHINHGIGRYMGLTSMDLGEGETEFLHLEYAKDTKLYVPVSQLHVISRYSGASPEDAPLHSLGSGQWEKAKKRAAEQVRDTAAELLNLYARRALRQGHSFEFSSHDYQRFADSFGFDETPDQAEAIHNVIKDMTSGKPMDRLVCGDVGFGKTEVALRAAFIAVMGGKQVAILAPTTLLAEQHAQTFADRFADWPVRIAELSRFRSGKEITQAFKGMADGTIDIVIGTHKLLSDDVKFTRLGLVIIDEEHRFGVRQKEALKALRAEVDVLTLTATPIPRTLGMALEGLRDFSIIATAPQKRLAIKTFVRSEGEAIIREACLRELKRGGQIYFLHNEVETIQNRLAMLTELLPEARIAVAHGQMHERDLEKVMRDFVAQRFNILLCTTIIETGIDVPTANTIIMHRADKFGLAQLHQLRGRVGRSHHQAYAYLLVHDVQGLTKLAQRRLDAIQQMEELGSGFYLAMHDLEIRGAGEVLGESQSGEMTEIGFQLYSDMLNEAVRSLKAGKEPDLAAPLASTTEINLHVPALLPADFCGDVHERLSIYKRLANCATQDKIDDIQEELIDRFGKLPDAVKALVETHRLRIAAKTVGIVKIDVHGEAATLQFMAKPPIDPMRIIDLIQKNRHIKLHGQDKLKITAAMPDLAARVTQIKTTIKQLTV
;
A
#
# COMPACT_ATOMS: atom_id res chain seq x y z
N MET A 1 23.01 -6.52 49.23
CA MET A 1 21.86 -5.72 49.68
C MET A 1 20.85 -5.80 48.56
N SER A 2 19.65 -6.35 48.78
CA SER A 2 18.64 -6.41 47.73
C SER A 2 18.04 -5.02 47.52
N LEU A 3 18.20 -4.43 46.33
CA LEU A 3 17.64 -3.13 46.00
C LEU A 3 16.12 -3.24 45.96
N ASP A 4 15.44 -2.65 46.94
CA ASP A 4 13.99 -2.46 46.88
C ASP A 4 13.70 -1.30 45.91
N LEU A 5 13.48 -1.64 44.64
CA LEU A 5 13.24 -0.68 43.56
C LEU A 5 12.06 0.26 43.86
N THR A 6 11.10 -0.16 44.70
CA THR A 6 9.94 0.65 45.12
C THR A 6 10.33 1.79 46.08
N LYS A 7 11.43 1.63 46.83
CA LYS A 7 11.97 2.64 47.76
C LYS A 7 13.10 3.48 47.17
N ALA A 8 13.54 3.17 45.94
CA ALA A 8 14.67 3.81 45.28
C ALA A 8 14.29 5.05 44.43
N LEU A 9 13.02 5.48 44.42
CA LEU A 9 12.62 6.69 43.71
C LEU A 9 13.31 7.92 44.32
N PRO A 10 14.14 8.66 43.54
CA PRO A 10 14.88 9.79 44.06
C PRO A 10 13.93 10.93 44.49
N LYS A 11 14.41 11.80 45.37
CA LYS A 11 13.73 13.07 45.65
C LYS A 11 13.97 14.06 44.50
N PRO A 12 13.10 15.07 44.31
CA PRO A 12 13.36 16.16 43.36
C PRO A 12 14.76 16.75 43.55
N GLY A 13 15.49 16.97 42.46
CA GLY A 13 16.88 17.42 42.49
C GLY A 13 17.95 16.32 42.52
N ASN A 14 17.60 15.10 42.96
CA ASN A 14 18.55 14.01 43.14
C ASN A 14 18.61 13.09 41.91
N ARG A 15 19.82 12.59 41.63
CA ARG A 15 20.07 11.56 40.61
C ARG A 15 20.44 10.25 41.30
N TYR A 16 19.78 9.16 40.94
CA TYR A 16 20.10 7.81 41.40
C TYR A 16 20.48 6.94 40.19
N ALA A 17 21.68 6.37 40.21
CA ALA A 17 22.14 5.46 39.16
C ALA A 17 21.85 4.02 39.56
N LEU A 18 21.08 3.30 38.73
CA LEU A 18 20.84 1.88 38.93
C LEU A 18 22.08 1.06 38.53
N PRO A 19 22.31 -0.09 39.18
CA PRO A 19 23.21 -1.12 38.66
C PRO A 19 22.88 -1.47 37.20
N ALA A 20 23.87 -1.93 36.45
CA ALA A 20 23.69 -2.31 35.04
C ALA A 20 22.51 -3.29 34.88
N LEU A 21 21.64 -3.01 33.91
CA LEU A 21 20.50 -3.87 33.57
C LEU A 21 20.75 -4.59 32.25
N TYR A 22 20.34 -5.85 32.18
CA TYR A 22 20.56 -6.76 31.05
C TYR A 22 19.27 -7.12 30.32
N GLY A 23 19.34 -7.25 28.99
CA GLY A 23 18.19 -7.61 28.17
C GLY A 23 17.00 -6.67 28.36
N SER A 24 15.81 -7.23 28.57
CA SER A 24 14.57 -6.48 28.84
C SER A 24 14.29 -6.24 30.34
N SER A 25 15.31 -6.37 31.21
CA SER A 25 15.15 -6.07 32.66
C SER A 25 14.99 -4.58 32.97
N ASP A 26 15.41 -3.71 32.05
CA ASP A 26 15.16 -2.27 32.12
C ASP A 26 13.67 -1.95 32.02
N ALA A 27 12.94 -2.61 31.11
CA ALA A 27 11.48 -2.48 31.04
C ALA A 27 10.79 -2.90 32.34
N TYR A 28 11.24 -3.99 32.98
CA TYR A 28 10.72 -4.41 34.29
C TYR A 28 10.95 -3.34 35.37
N ALA A 29 12.18 -2.81 35.48
CA ALA A 29 12.50 -1.78 36.46
C ALA A 29 11.69 -0.49 36.22
N LEU A 30 11.51 -0.09 34.96
CA LEU A 30 10.71 1.07 34.57
C LEU A 30 9.22 0.86 34.85
N ALA A 31 8.67 -0.33 34.59
CA ALA A 31 7.28 -0.65 34.88
C ALA A 31 6.97 -0.59 36.39
N LEU A 32 7.85 -1.14 37.23
CA LEU A 32 7.69 -1.02 38.69
C LEU A 32 7.75 0.43 39.17
N ALA A 33 8.69 1.21 38.64
CA ALA A 33 8.78 2.63 38.96
C ALA A 33 7.51 3.39 38.51
N ALA A 34 7.00 3.08 37.32
CA ALA A 34 5.78 3.68 36.79
C ALA A 34 4.53 3.32 37.60
N LEU A 35 4.37 2.07 38.03
CA LEU A 35 3.24 1.65 38.88
C LEU A 35 3.24 2.38 40.23
N GLU A 36 4.40 2.51 40.87
CA GLU A 36 4.54 3.23 42.14
C GLU A 36 4.28 4.74 41.97
N LEU A 37 4.77 5.34 40.89
CA LEU A 37 4.50 6.74 40.57
C LEU A 37 3.01 6.97 40.28
N LYS A 38 2.38 6.07 39.51
CA LYS A 38 0.94 6.13 39.22
C LYS A 38 0.10 6.03 40.49
N ALA A 39 0.48 5.16 41.44
CA ALA A 39 -0.18 5.07 42.75
C ALA A 39 -0.11 6.38 43.55
N ARG A 40 0.91 7.21 43.29
CA ARG A 40 1.08 8.57 43.84
C ARG A 40 0.45 9.68 42.97
N GLY A 41 -0.16 9.32 41.83
CA GLY A 41 -0.71 10.27 40.87
C GLY A 41 0.34 11.02 40.03
N GLN A 42 1.55 10.46 39.92
CA GLN A 42 2.71 11.04 39.23
C GLN A 42 3.01 10.28 37.93
N MET A 43 3.65 10.99 36.99
CA MET A 43 4.04 10.45 35.67
C MET A 43 5.54 10.08 35.64
N LEU A 44 5.89 9.06 34.86
CA LEU A 44 7.28 8.72 34.51
C LEU A 44 7.60 9.18 33.07
N ALA A 45 8.63 10.00 32.89
CA ALA A 45 9.17 10.35 31.57
C ALA A 45 10.53 9.66 31.34
N VAL A 46 10.58 8.77 30.37
CA VAL A 46 11.72 7.94 30.00
C VAL A 46 12.40 8.54 28.77
N VAL A 47 13.61 9.08 28.94
CA VAL A 47 14.45 9.56 27.84
C VAL A 47 15.44 8.46 27.46
N VAL A 48 15.36 8.00 26.21
CA VAL A 48 16.22 6.93 25.69
C VAL A 48 17.30 7.48 24.77
N ALA A 49 18.52 6.94 24.85
CA ALA A 49 19.62 7.36 23.98
C ALA A 49 19.39 6.99 22.50
N GLN A 50 18.70 5.87 22.23
CA GLN A 50 18.42 5.37 20.88
C GLN A 50 16.92 5.24 20.64
N ALA A 51 16.44 5.65 19.46
CA ALA A 51 15.02 5.57 19.11
C ALA A 51 14.46 4.13 19.10
N SER A 52 15.28 3.14 18.71
CA SER A 52 14.91 1.72 18.74
C SER A 52 14.54 1.22 20.13
N ASP A 53 15.17 1.78 21.17
CA ASP A 53 14.83 1.46 22.56
C ASP A 53 13.48 2.04 22.94
N GLY A 54 13.10 3.17 22.36
CA GLY A 54 11.80 3.81 22.61
C GLY A 54 10.65 2.91 22.20
N GLN A 55 10.71 2.35 20.98
CA GLN A 55 9.69 1.42 20.48
C GLN A 55 9.66 0.13 21.30
N ARG A 56 10.83 -0.45 21.61
CA ARG A 56 10.91 -1.65 22.46
C ARG A 56 10.24 -1.42 23.82
N LEU A 57 10.56 -0.32 24.49
CA LEU A 57 10.01 -0.02 25.82
C LEU A 57 8.51 0.29 25.77
N LEU A 58 7.99 0.82 24.66
CA LEU A 58 6.56 1.03 24.46
C LEU A 58 5.77 -0.29 24.51
N ASP A 59 6.36 -1.37 23.99
CA ASP A 59 5.74 -2.70 24.00
C ASP A 59 6.00 -3.47 25.32
N GLU A 60 7.21 -3.35 25.89
CA GLU A 60 7.62 -4.14 27.05
C GLU A 60 7.11 -3.60 28.40
N ILE A 61 7.05 -2.27 28.59
CA ILE A 61 6.62 -1.66 29.87
C ILE A 61 5.16 -2.02 30.20
N PRO A 62 4.17 -1.87 29.29
CA PRO A 62 2.79 -2.26 29.57
C PRO A 62 2.63 -3.75 29.88
N TRP A 63 3.49 -4.62 29.33
CA TRP A 63 3.42 -6.04 29.62
C TRP A 63 3.78 -6.35 31.08
N PHE A 64 4.75 -5.66 31.65
CA PHE A 64 5.09 -5.77 33.08
C PHE A 64 4.16 -4.96 34.00
N GLY A 65 3.65 -3.83 33.52
CA GLY A 65 2.77 -2.94 34.28
C GLY A 65 1.28 -3.29 34.23
N GLY A 66 0.90 -4.31 33.46
CA GLY A 66 -0.49 -4.69 33.22
C GLY A 66 -1.27 -3.66 32.40
N LYS A 67 -2.58 -3.85 32.27
CA LYS A 67 -3.49 -2.93 31.56
C LYS A 67 -3.64 -1.57 32.24
N ASP A 68 -3.00 -1.38 33.38
CA ASP A 68 -3.11 -0.16 34.17
C ASP A 68 -2.22 0.95 33.62
N LEU A 69 -1.06 0.68 33.00
CA LEU A 69 -0.18 1.76 32.53
C LEU A 69 -0.57 2.24 31.12
N ARG A 70 -0.89 3.54 30.99
CA ARG A 70 -1.03 4.23 29.71
C ARG A 70 0.34 4.73 29.27
N CYS A 71 0.99 3.98 28.39
CA CYS A 71 2.31 4.29 27.85
C CYS A 71 2.21 4.92 26.47
N HIS A 72 2.93 6.01 26.26
CA HIS A 72 2.97 6.73 24.99
C HIS A 72 4.42 6.99 24.57
N LEU A 73 4.70 6.93 23.27
CA LEU A 73 5.98 7.31 22.68
C LEU A 73 5.78 8.65 21.97
N LEU A 74 6.59 9.66 22.27
CA LEU A 74 6.58 10.90 21.49
C LEU A 74 7.33 10.66 20.17
N PRO A 75 6.64 10.68 19.00
CA PRO A 75 7.28 10.39 17.72
C PRO A 75 8.31 11.45 17.36
N ASP A 76 9.38 11.02 16.69
CA ASP A 76 10.30 11.95 16.03
C ASP A 76 9.67 12.48 14.73
N TRP A 77 10.15 13.61 14.22
CA TRP A 77 9.71 14.13 12.92
C TRP A 77 10.20 13.27 11.74
N GLU A 78 11.18 12.39 11.96
CA GLU A 78 11.87 11.62 10.91
C GLU A 78 12.46 12.51 9.80
N THR A 79 12.77 13.75 10.14
CA THR A 79 13.48 14.70 9.28
C THR A 79 14.81 15.06 9.90
N LEU A 80 15.79 15.42 9.06
CA LEU A 80 17.09 15.84 9.55
C LEU A 80 17.08 17.35 9.88
N PRO A 81 17.81 17.85 10.89
CA PRO A 81 17.82 19.28 11.25
C PRO A 81 18.04 20.24 10.07
N TYR A 82 17.11 21.16 9.80
CA TYR A 82 17.08 22.05 8.61
C TYR A 82 16.64 21.39 7.29
N ASP A 83 15.94 20.27 7.37
CA ASP A 83 15.43 19.63 6.15
C ASP A 83 14.50 20.53 5.36
N ALA A 84 14.51 20.33 4.05
CA ALA A 84 13.57 20.97 3.15
C ALA A 84 12.19 20.27 3.11
N PHE A 85 12.02 19.22 3.90
CA PHE A 85 10.80 18.40 3.98
C PHE A 85 10.07 18.67 5.28
N SER A 86 8.74 18.68 5.21
CA SER A 86 7.90 18.64 6.40
C SER A 86 7.72 17.19 6.89
N PRO A 87 7.52 16.98 8.20
CA PRO A 87 7.18 15.68 8.76
C PRO A 87 5.89 15.12 8.14
N HIS A 88 5.72 13.80 8.18
CA HIS A 88 4.46 13.17 7.74
C HIS A 88 3.29 13.60 8.62
N GLN A 89 2.09 13.76 8.05
CA GLN A 89 0.92 14.21 8.79
C GLN A 89 0.55 13.25 9.92
N ASP A 90 0.69 11.94 9.72
CA ASP A 90 0.46 10.94 10.77
C ASP A 90 1.40 11.10 11.98
N LEU A 91 2.68 11.44 11.75
CA LEU A 91 3.63 11.69 12.83
C LEU A 91 3.27 12.97 13.59
N VAL A 92 2.87 14.03 12.88
CA VAL A 92 2.40 15.27 13.50
C VAL A 92 1.13 15.01 14.33
N SER A 93 0.20 14.22 13.78
CA SER A 93 -1.04 13.78 14.40
C SER A 93 -0.78 13.06 15.73
N GLU A 94 0.09 12.05 15.72
CA GLU A 94 0.47 11.26 16.91
C GLU A 94 1.24 12.10 17.94
N ARG A 95 2.11 13.02 17.49
CA ARG A 95 2.81 13.96 18.36
C ARG A 95 1.85 14.88 19.09
N LEU A 96 0.92 15.52 18.38
CA LEU A 96 -0.07 16.41 18.99
C LEU A 96 -0.98 15.66 19.96
N ALA A 97 -1.38 14.43 19.64
CA ALA A 97 -2.14 13.57 20.55
C ALA A 97 -1.37 13.29 21.85
N THR A 98 -0.11 12.88 21.72
CA THR A 98 0.77 12.59 22.86
C THR A 98 0.96 13.83 23.75
N LEU A 99 1.24 14.99 23.15
CA LEU A 99 1.40 16.25 23.89
C LEU A 99 0.11 16.67 24.63
N HIS A 100 -1.05 16.45 24.03
CA HIS A 100 -2.34 16.71 24.65
C HIS A 100 -2.65 15.75 25.81
N GLU A 101 -2.32 14.47 25.65
CA GLU A 101 -2.52 13.43 26.68
C GLU A 101 -1.63 13.64 27.90
N ILE A 102 -0.41 14.17 27.71
CA ILE A 102 0.44 14.61 28.83
C ILE A 102 -0.26 15.73 29.62
N GLN A 103 -0.77 16.76 28.94
CA GLN A 103 -1.41 17.92 29.59
C GLN A 103 -2.69 17.54 30.35
N THR A 104 -3.46 16.59 29.82
CA THR A 104 -4.71 16.11 30.42
C THR A 104 -4.50 15.00 31.46
N ARG A 105 -3.24 14.68 31.82
CA ARG A 105 -2.86 13.59 32.74
C ARG A 105 -3.42 12.23 32.31
N GLN A 106 -3.50 12.02 30.99
CA GLN A 106 -3.89 10.75 30.38
C GLN A 106 -2.71 9.85 30.01
N CYS A 107 -1.48 10.34 30.17
CA CYS A 107 -0.25 9.58 30.01
C CYS A 107 0.36 9.24 31.38
N ASP A 108 0.61 7.96 31.65
CA ASP A 108 1.27 7.48 32.88
C ASP A 108 2.78 7.32 32.67
N VAL A 109 3.19 6.87 31.48
CA VAL A 109 4.59 6.73 31.05
C VAL A 109 4.78 7.37 29.69
N LEU A 110 5.62 8.40 29.63
CA LEU A 110 6.07 9.01 28.38
C LEU A 110 7.44 8.47 28.02
N ILE A 111 7.60 7.97 26.80
CA ILE A 111 8.89 7.54 26.25
C ILE A 111 9.29 8.54 25.17
N VAL A 112 10.54 8.97 25.16
CA VAL A 112 11.04 9.96 24.20
C VAL A 112 12.52 9.70 23.84
N PRO A 113 12.89 9.68 22.55
CA PRO A 113 14.29 9.67 22.16
C PRO A 113 15.00 10.96 22.59
N ALA A 114 16.27 10.86 22.99
CA ALA A 114 17.06 12.00 23.43
C ALA A 114 17.08 13.13 22.39
N THR A 115 17.25 12.78 21.11
CA THR A 115 17.26 13.75 20.00
C THR A 115 15.93 14.50 19.86
N THR A 116 14.80 13.81 20.04
CA THR A 116 13.46 14.41 19.98
C THR A 116 13.19 15.31 21.19
N ALA A 117 13.72 14.96 22.38
CA ALA A 117 13.60 15.77 23.59
C ALA A 117 14.38 17.11 23.52
N LEU A 118 15.35 17.23 22.60
CA LEU A 118 16.08 18.49 22.38
C LEU A 118 15.28 19.49 21.56
N VAL A 119 14.30 19.05 20.76
CA VAL A 119 13.57 19.91 19.83
C VAL A 119 12.67 20.89 20.58
N ARG A 120 12.70 22.17 20.19
CA ARG A 120 11.75 23.18 20.68
C ARG A 120 10.35 22.87 20.15
N LEU A 121 9.35 23.01 21.02
CA LEU A 121 7.95 22.66 20.73
C LEU A 121 7.07 23.91 20.70
N ALA A 122 5.88 23.75 20.11
CA ALA A 122 4.81 24.73 20.23
C ALA A 122 4.46 24.95 21.71
N PRO A 123 4.07 26.16 22.13
CA PRO A 123 3.66 26.39 23.52
C PRO A 123 2.41 25.59 23.92
N PRO A 124 2.32 25.10 25.17
CA PRO A 124 1.09 24.49 25.70
C PRO A 124 -0.19 25.31 25.47
N SER A 125 -0.07 26.64 25.54
CA SER A 125 -1.17 27.58 25.29
C SER A 125 -1.70 27.53 23.86
N PHE A 126 -0.84 27.23 22.87
CA PHE A 126 -1.26 27.05 21.48
C PHE A 126 -2.13 25.79 21.34
N LEU A 127 -1.67 24.66 21.87
CA LEU A 127 -2.42 23.40 21.79
C LEU A 127 -3.80 23.54 22.47
N ALA A 128 -3.85 24.18 23.63
CA ALA A 128 -5.10 24.43 24.35
C ALA A 128 -6.06 25.39 23.60
N ALA A 129 -5.53 26.43 22.94
CA ALA A 129 -6.34 27.43 22.23
C ALA A 129 -6.99 26.88 20.94
N TYR A 130 -6.39 25.87 20.33
CA TYR A 130 -6.80 25.32 19.04
C TYR A 130 -7.33 23.87 19.14
N THR A 131 -7.71 23.44 20.34
CA THR A 131 -8.43 22.17 20.56
C THR A 131 -9.94 22.43 20.60
N PHE A 132 -10.70 21.76 19.73
CA PHE A 132 -12.16 21.89 19.66
C PHE A 132 -12.85 20.55 19.95
N PHE A 133 -14.07 20.62 20.46
CA PHE A 133 -14.92 19.45 20.69
C PHE A 133 -16.25 19.68 20.00
N PHE A 134 -16.73 18.68 19.25
CA PHE A 134 -18.08 18.68 18.69
C PHE A 134 -18.87 17.58 19.35
N LYS A 135 -20.06 17.89 19.85
CA LYS A 135 -20.95 16.91 20.49
C LYS A 135 -22.24 16.76 19.71
N LYS A 136 -22.81 15.55 19.77
CA LYS A 136 -24.17 15.32 19.28
C LYS A 136 -25.14 16.29 19.98
N GLY A 137 -25.97 16.96 19.19
CA GLY A 137 -26.97 17.95 19.63
C GLY A 137 -26.45 19.38 19.70
N GLU A 138 -25.17 19.63 19.39
CA GLU A 138 -24.61 20.98 19.35
C GLU A 138 -25.00 21.71 18.05
N LYS A 139 -25.18 23.04 18.15
CA LYS A 139 -25.44 23.90 17.01
C LYS A 139 -24.14 24.32 16.34
N LEU A 140 -24.05 24.14 15.03
CA LEU A 140 -22.88 24.31 14.22
C LEU A 140 -23.19 25.27 13.06
N ASP A 141 -22.46 26.39 13.03
CA ASP A 141 -22.45 27.32 11.89
C ASP A 141 -21.35 26.86 10.92
N GLU A 142 -21.77 26.36 9.77
CA GLU A 142 -20.88 25.79 8.74
C GLU A 142 -19.82 26.79 8.26
N ALA A 143 -20.20 28.05 8.02
CA ALA A 143 -19.27 29.06 7.50
C ALA A 143 -18.22 29.44 8.55
N ARG A 144 -18.65 29.55 9.80
CA ARG A 144 -17.75 29.79 10.93
C ARG A 144 -16.81 28.60 11.15
N LEU A 145 -17.32 27.37 11.07
CA LEU A 145 -16.49 26.18 11.23
C LEU A 145 -15.45 26.07 10.12
N LYS A 146 -15.83 26.29 8.85
CA LYS A 146 -14.88 26.32 7.72
C LYS A 146 -13.72 27.28 7.99
N SER A 147 -14.04 28.49 8.47
CA SER A 147 -13.04 29.47 8.88
C SER A 147 -12.18 28.96 10.03
N GLN A 148 -12.77 28.37 11.08
CA GLN A 148 -12.04 27.82 12.22
C GLN A 148 -11.13 26.65 11.86
N LEU A 149 -11.58 25.71 11.01
CA LEU A 149 -10.76 24.59 10.54
C LEU A 149 -9.58 25.08 9.70
N THR A 150 -9.82 26.06 8.83
CA THR A 150 -8.75 26.70 8.04
C THR A 150 -7.73 27.39 8.96
N LEU A 151 -8.19 28.10 9.99
CA LEU A 151 -7.32 28.73 11.00
C LEU A 151 -6.56 27.69 11.83
N ALA A 152 -7.19 26.56 12.13
CA ALA A 152 -6.57 25.43 12.81
C ALA A 152 -5.58 24.67 11.90
N GLY A 153 -5.47 25.01 10.62
CA GLY A 153 -4.51 24.43 9.68
C GLY A 153 -5.01 23.20 8.92
N TYR A 154 -6.33 22.98 8.87
CA TYR A 154 -6.94 21.90 8.09
C TYR A 154 -7.11 22.30 6.62
N SER A 155 -6.94 21.32 5.73
CA SER A 155 -7.11 21.48 4.29
C SER A 155 -8.53 21.13 3.87
N HIS A 156 -9.16 22.03 3.10
CA HIS A 156 -10.45 21.74 2.47
C HIS A 156 -10.25 20.92 1.21
N VAL A 157 -10.83 19.72 1.17
CA VAL A 157 -10.69 18.76 0.07
C VAL A 157 -12.06 18.31 -0.42
N SER A 158 -12.13 17.78 -1.65
CA SER A 158 -13.37 17.17 -2.13
C SER A 158 -13.69 15.92 -1.31
N GLN A 159 -12.70 15.06 -1.07
CA GLN A 159 -12.81 13.80 -0.33
C GLN A 159 -11.70 13.68 0.72
N VAL A 160 -12.07 13.25 1.93
CA VAL A 160 -11.15 13.13 3.07
C VAL A 160 -10.46 11.77 3.04
N MET A 161 -9.13 11.79 2.99
CA MET A 161 -8.29 10.59 2.94
C MET A 161 -7.24 10.58 4.07
N SER A 162 -6.72 11.74 4.46
CA SER A 162 -5.61 11.85 5.43
C SER A 162 -5.93 12.76 6.62
N PRO A 163 -5.25 12.59 7.78
CA PRO A 163 -5.40 13.49 8.93
C PRO A 163 -5.13 14.96 8.60
N GLY A 164 -5.94 15.87 9.13
CA GLY A 164 -5.87 17.30 8.83
C GLY A 164 -6.71 17.74 7.63
N GLU A 165 -7.52 16.86 7.06
CA GLU A 165 -8.44 17.16 5.96
C GLU A 165 -9.89 17.29 6.42
N TYR A 166 -10.68 18.08 5.68
CA TYR A 166 -12.12 18.14 5.85
C TYR A 166 -12.84 18.42 4.52
N SER A 167 -14.08 17.95 4.44
CA SER A 167 -15.00 18.16 3.32
C SER A 167 -16.39 18.52 3.83
N VAL A 168 -17.09 19.39 3.09
CA VAL A 168 -18.45 19.81 3.46
C VAL A 168 -19.37 19.62 2.26
N ARG A 169 -20.42 18.81 2.45
CA ARG A 169 -21.34 18.35 1.39
C ARG A 169 -22.78 18.42 1.88
N GLY A 170 -23.44 19.56 1.66
CA GLY A 170 -24.82 19.77 2.11
C GLY A 170 -24.95 19.63 3.63
N GLY A 171 -25.75 18.67 4.09
CA GLY A 171 -25.92 18.37 5.52
C GLY A 171 -24.81 17.49 6.12
N LEU A 172 -23.81 17.06 5.35
CA LEU A 172 -22.73 16.20 5.83
C LEU A 172 -21.41 16.98 5.93
N LEU A 173 -20.69 16.75 7.03
CA LEU A 173 -19.33 17.23 7.21
C LEU A 173 -18.40 16.07 7.55
N ASP A 174 -17.48 15.78 6.65
CA ASP A 174 -16.43 14.79 6.86
C ASP A 174 -15.18 15.50 7.34
N LEU A 175 -14.55 14.97 8.39
CA LEU A 175 -13.29 15.47 8.88
C LEU A 175 -12.38 14.33 9.33
N PHE A 176 -11.08 14.52 9.18
CA PHE A 176 -10.08 13.64 9.76
C PHE A 176 -9.27 14.42 10.81
N PRO A 177 -9.67 14.40 12.08
CA PRO A 177 -8.97 15.12 13.13
C PRO A 177 -7.54 14.61 13.32
N MET A 178 -6.61 15.55 13.51
CA MET A 178 -5.31 15.22 14.08
C MET A 178 -5.49 14.57 15.46
N GLY A 179 -4.75 13.50 15.70
CA GLY A 179 -4.80 12.64 16.87
C GLY A 179 -5.91 11.59 16.88
N SER A 180 -6.69 11.44 15.80
CA SER A 180 -7.65 10.35 15.65
C SER A 180 -7.10 9.24 14.76
N ALA A 181 -7.45 7.99 15.05
CA ALA A 181 -7.12 6.84 14.19
C ALA A 181 -8.07 6.68 13.00
N LEU A 182 -9.30 7.23 13.09
CA LEU A 182 -10.32 7.16 12.06
C LEU A 182 -10.92 8.55 11.80
N PRO A 183 -11.34 8.84 10.55
CA PRO A 183 -12.09 10.05 10.24
C PRO A 183 -13.55 9.94 10.72
N TYR A 184 -14.22 11.09 10.81
CA TYR A 184 -15.60 11.22 11.28
C TYR A 184 -16.48 11.93 10.26
N ARG A 185 -17.72 11.46 10.15
CA ARG A 185 -18.83 12.07 9.40
C ARG A 185 -19.85 12.62 10.38
N LEU A 186 -20.08 13.94 10.35
CA LEU A 186 -21.13 14.62 11.09
C LEU A 186 -22.35 14.80 10.17
N ASP A 187 -23.50 14.34 10.64
CA ASP A 187 -24.79 14.52 9.97
C ASP A 187 -25.54 15.68 10.64
N LEU A 188 -25.81 16.73 9.87
CA LEU A 188 -26.43 17.98 10.30
C LEU A 188 -27.90 18.02 9.89
N PHE A 189 -28.78 18.22 10.86
CA PHE A 189 -30.18 18.58 10.62
C PHE A 189 -30.36 20.09 10.83
N GLY A 190 -30.36 20.84 9.74
CA GLY A 190 -30.33 22.30 9.79
C GLY A 190 -28.97 22.78 10.30
N ASP A 191 -28.96 23.40 11.48
CA ASP A 191 -27.73 23.86 12.14
C ASP A 191 -27.30 22.95 13.29
N THR A 192 -27.89 21.76 13.48
CA THR A 192 -27.65 20.91 14.66
C THR A 192 -27.07 19.56 14.28
N ILE A 193 -26.03 19.11 15.00
CA ILE A 193 -25.43 17.78 14.80
C ILE A 193 -26.39 16.70 15.30
N GLU A 194 -26.95 15.91 14.39
CA GLU A 194 -27.87 14.81 14.71
C GLU A 194 -27.11 13.51 15.04
N THR A 195 -26.14 13.16 14.20
CA THR A 195 -25.29 11.97 14.42
C THR A 195 -23.84 12.24 14.07
N ILE A 196 -22.96 11.49 14.72
CA ILE A 196 -21.53 11.47 14.43
C ILE A 196 -21.16 10.00 14.22
N ARG A 197 -20.49 9.69 13.11
CA ARG A 197 -20.07 8.33 12.77
C ARG A 197 -18.60 8.33 12.39
N THR A 198 -17.87 7.28 12.75
CA THR A 198 -16.57 7.01 12.12
C THR A 198 -16.82 6.48 10.70
N PHE A 199 -15.87 6.70 9.78
CA PHE A 199 -15.91 6.08 8.47
C PHE A 199 -14.52 5.59 8.06
N ASP A 200 -14.45 4.71 7.08
CA ASP A 200 -13.21 4.18 6.53
C ASP A 200 -12.74 5.06 5.36
N ALA A 201 -11.49 5.54 5.39
CA ALA A 201 -10.96 6.51 4.43
C ALA A 201 -10.85 5.96 3.00
N ASP A 202 -10.67 4.66 2.81
CA ASP A 202 -10.54 4.07 1.48
C ASP A 202 -11.91 3.83 0.84
N THR A 203 -12.83 3.25 1.60
CA THR A 203 -14.17 2.89 1.14
C THR A 203 -15.18 4.03 1.22
N GLN A 204 -14.87 5.07 2.01
CA GLN A 204 -15.75 6.23 2.30
C GLN A 204 -17.09 5.86 2.97
N ARG A 205 -17.15 4.67 3.58
CA ARG A 205 -18.35 4.12 4.21
C ARG A 205 -18.33 4.29 5.73
N SER A 206 -19.49 4.61 6.29
CA SER A 206 -19.68 4.68 7.74
C SER A 206 -19.40 3.33 8.41
N LEU A 207 -18.74 3.38 9.58
CA LEU A 207 -18.41 2.22 10.41
C LEU A 207 -19.34 2.14 11.63
N TYR A 208 -19.15 2.99 12.63
CA TYR A 208 -19.95 2.97 13.86
C TYR A 208 -20.16 4.38 14.44
N PRO A 209 -21.25 4.63 15.19
CA PRO A 209 -21.55 5.94 15.75
C PRO A 209 -20.69 6.27 16.98
N VAL A 210 -20.44 7.57 17.20
CA VAL A 210 -19.75 8.12 18.38
C VAL A 210 -20.51 9.31 18.96
N HIS A 211 -20.18 9.69 20.20
CA HIS A 211 -20.88 10.78 20.91
C HIS A 211 -20.23 12.15 20.74
N GLU A 212 -18.92 12.18 20.53
CA GLU A 212 -18.13 13.41 20.40
C GLU A 212 -16.96 13.22 19.45
N VAL A 213 -16.52 14.32 18.84
CA VAL A 213 -15.26 14.41 18.08
C VAL A 213 -14.35 15.39 18.80
N ARG A 214 -13.09 14.99 19.00
CA ARG A 214 -12.02 15.86 19.46
C ARG A 214 -11.16 16.27 18.28
N LEU A 215 -10.96 17.57 18.11
CA LEU A 215 -10.16 18.15 17.05
C LEU A 215 -8.92 18.83 17.62
N LEU A 216 -7.75 18.27 17.31
CA LEU A 216 -6.46 18.92 17.57
C LEU A 216 -6.08 19.83 16.39
N PRO A 217 -5.12 20.75 16.56
CA PRO A 217 -4.64 21.61 15.47
C PRO A 217 -4.10 20.77 14.31
N GLY A 218 -4.27 21.23 13.07
CA GLY A 218 -3.74 20.59 11.86
C GLY A 218 -2.22 20.65 11.75
N ARG A 219 -1.55 21.50 12.55
CA ARG A 219 -0.09 21.72 12.53
C ARG A 219 0.44 22.06 13.93
N GLU A 220 1.75 21.92 14.13
CA GLU A 220 2.44 22.37 15.36
C GLU A 220 2.65 23.91 15.43
N PHE A 221 2.06 24.69 14.51
CA PHE A 221 2.14 26.15 14.51
C PHE A 221 0.87 26.79 13.91
N PRO A 222 0.53 28.02 14.34
CA PRO A 222 -0.63 28.75 13.81
C PRO A 222 -0.37 29.31 12.41
N MET A 223 -1.41 29.34 11.58
CA MET A 223 -1.39 29.91 10.22
C MET A 223 -2.41 31.04 10.02
N ASP A 224 -2.98 31.54 11.11
CA ASP A 224 -3.90 32.69 11.07
C ASP A 224 -3.18 33.99 10.64
N GLU A 225 -3.96 35.04 10.34
CA GLU A 225 -3.39 36.32 9.87
C GLU A 225 -2.46 36.98 10.90
N ALA A 226 -2.77 36.81 12.20
CA ALA A 226 -1.94 37.30 13.28
C ALA A 226 -0.58 36.59 13.30
N ALA A 227 -0.56 35.26 13.25
CA ALA A 227 0.65 34.44 13.21
C ALA A 227 1.50 34.71 11.96
N ARG A 228 0.88 34.83 10.78
CA ARG A 228 1.59 35.20 9.54
C ARG A 228 2.22 36.58 9.64
N THR A 229 1.57 37.52 10.33
CA THR A 229 2.14 38.85 10.56
C THR A 229 3.31 38.80 11.54
N THR A 230 3.17 38.06 12.65
CA THR A 230 4.25 37.79 13.62
C THR A 230 5.46 37.15 12.93
N PHE A 231 5.23 36.13 12.11
CA PHE A 231 6.27 35.45 11.32
C PHE A 231 7.02 36.43 10.42
N ARG A 232 6.30 37.26 9.65
CA ARG A 232 6.93 38.24 8.74
C ARG A 232 7.73 39.32 9.47
N ASN A 233 7.26 39.75 10.64
CA ASN A 233 7.98 40.75 11.43
C ASN A 233 9.28 40.15 11.97
N ARG A 234 9.21 38.98 12.61
CA ARG A 234 10.38 38.28 13.16
C ARG A 234 11.35 37.81 12.09
N TRP A 235 10.87 37.43 10.90
CA TRP A 235 11.72 37.12 9.76
C TRP A 235 12.63 38.32 9.42
N ARG A 236 12.08 39.53 9.38
CA ARG A 236 12.84 40.75 9.07
C ARG A 236 13.79 41.17 10.19
N GLU A 237 13.49 40.80 11.44
CA GLU A 237 14.38 41.02 12.58
C GLU A 237 15.56 40.03 12.57
N GLN A 238 15.30 38.79 12.17
CA GLN A 238 16.28 37.70 12.26
C GLN A 238 17.18 37.55 11.04
N PHE A 239 16.65 37.85 9.84
CA PHE A 239 17.38 37.67 8.58
C PHE A 239 17.63 39.00 7.87
N GLU A 240 18.88 39.22 7.48
CA GLU A 240 19.28 40.37 6.68
C GLU A 240 19.01 40.14 5.18
N GLY A 241 18.77 41.23 4.45
CA GLY A 241 18.54 41.21 3.00
C GLY A 241 17.07 41.39 2.62
N ASP A 242 16.76 41.13 1.35
CA ASP A 242 15.39 41.27 0.81
C ASP A 242 14.58 39.98 1.06
N PRO A 243 13.56 40.00 1.95
CA PRO A 243 12.75 38.82 2.26
C PRO A 243 12.00 38.27 1.04
N SER A 244 11.73 39.12 0.04
CA SER A 244 11.01 38.69 -1.17
C SER A 244 11.81 37.70 -2.02
N ARG A 245 13.13 37.54 -1.78
CA ARG A 245 13.92 36.49 -2.44
C ARG A 245 13.71 35.10 -1.82
N SER A 246 13.25 35.05 -0.58
CA SER A 246 12.98 33.77 0.10
C SER A 246 11.63 33.21 -0.34
N VAL A 247 11.64 31.95 -0.79
CA VAL A 247 10.42 31.20 -1.12
C VAL A 247 9.57 31.03 0.13
N VAL A 248 10.20 30.69 1.26
CA VAL A 248 9.52 30.48 2.56
C VAL A 248 8.76 31.73 3.00
N TYR A 249 9.38 32.90 2.86
CA TYR A 249 8.73 34.16 3.25
C TYR A 249 7.53 34.49 2.34
N LYS A 250 7.66 34.26 1.02
CA LYS A 250 6.59 34.50 0.04
C LYS A 250 5.40 33.57 0.26
N ASP A 251 5.66 32.28 0.43
CA ASP A 251 4.62 31.27 0.64
C ASP A 251 3.84 31.55 1.93
N ILE A 252 4.53 31.82 3.04
CA ILE A 252 3.84 32.16 4.29
C ILE A 252 3.03 33.45 4.14
N SER A 253 3.54 34.43 3.37
CA SER A 253 2.79 35.65 3.07
C SER A 253 1.51 35.38 2.26
N SER A 254 1.50 34.38 1.38
CA SER A 254 0.33 33.95 0.61
C SER A 254 -0.56 32.94 1.36
N GLY A 255 -0.18 32.53 2.57
CA GLY A 255 -0.94 31.54 3.37
C GLY A 255 -0.61 30.09 3.05
N ILE A 256 0.49 29.83 2.34
CA ILE A 256 0.99 28.50 2.00
C ILE A 256 2.09 28.12 3.00
N ALA A 257 1.98 26.95 3.61
CA ALA A 257 3.03 26.40 4.46
C ALA A 257 4.09 25.70 3.57
N SER A 258 5.25 26.32 3.39
CA SER A 258 6.35 25.72 2.62
C SER A 258 6.84 24.42 3.24
N ALA A 259 7.35 23.49 2.42
CA ALA A 259 7.96 22.27 2.92
C ALA A 259 9.16 22.58 3.84
N GLY A 260 9.24 21.94 5.00
CA GLY A 260 10.28 22.15 6.03
C GLY A 260 10.11 23.43 6.85
N ILE A 261 8.91 24.02 6.85
CA ILE A 261 8.56 25.21 7.64
C ILE A 261 8.71 24.98 9.16
N GLU A 262 8.68 23.74 9.61
CA GLU A 262 8.82 23.33 11.02
C GLU A 262 10.15 23.81 11.62
N TYR A 263 11.21 23.92 10.81
CA TYR A 263 12.51 24.48 11.24
C TYR A 263 12.52 26.02 11.37
N TYR A 264 11.37 26.67 11.23
CA TYR A 264 11.15 28.09 11.49
C TYR A 264 10.17 28.34 12.64
N LEU A 265 9.85 27.29 13.42
CA LEU A 265 8.92 27.34 14.56
C LEU A 265 9.09 28.58 15.47
N PRO A 266 10.31 29.01 15.85
CA PRO A 266 10.49 30.19 16.70
C PRO A 266 9.99 31.52 16.11
N LEU A 267 9.79 31.60 14.80
CA LEU A 267 9.26 32.79 14.14
C LEU A 267 7.72 32.91 14.30
N PHE A 268 7.02 31.81 14.62
CA PHE A 268 5.57 31.82 14.81
C PHE A 268 5.14 32.20 16.23
N PHE A 269 6.02 32.02 17.23
CA PHE A 269 5.67 32.14 18.65
C PHE A 269 6.57 33.11 19.37
N GLU A 270 6.02 33.88 20.32
CA GLU A 270 6.84 34.79 21.10
C GLU A 270 7.95 34.09 21.87
N GLN A 271 7.60 32.98 22.50
CA GLN A 271 8.47 32.04 23.17
C GLN A 271 8.07 30.64 22.73
N THR A 272 9.05 29.80 22.41
CA THR A 272 8.84 28.37 22.18
C THR A 272 8.93 27.60 23.49
N ALA A 273 8.28 26.44 23.55
CA ALA A 273 8.37 25.53 24.67
C ALA A 273 9.45 24.47 24.45
N THR A 274 9.69 23.69 25.49
CA THR A 274 10.51 22.48 25.51
C THR A 274 9.64 21.32 25.97
N LEU A 275 10.14 20.09 25.86
CA LEU A 275 9.48 18.93 26.46
C LEU A 275 9.15 19.17 27.94
N PHE A 276 10.07 19.78 28.69
CA PHE A 276 9.93 20.02 30.14
C PHE A 276 8.81 20.99 30.50
N ASP A 277 8.33 21.83 29.57
CA ASP A 277 7.18 22.71 29.78
C ASP A 277 5.84 21.96 29.62
N TYR A 278 5.85 20.80 28.96
CA TYR A 278 4.69 19.90 28.87
C TYR A 278 4.64 18.91 30.04
N LEU A 279 5.80 18.53 30.61
CA LEU A 279 5.83 17.59 31.73
C LEU A 279 5.18 18.18 32.99
N PRO A 280 4.38 17.40 33.73
CA PRO A 280 3.92 17.79 35.06
C PRO A 280 5.10 18.07 36.00
N GLN A 281 5.00 19.11 36.86
CA GLN A 281 6.07 19.48 37.80
C GLN A 281 6.42 18.38 38.81
N ASP A 282 5.49 17.47 39.05
CA ASP A 282 5.59 16.30 39.93
C ASP A 282 6.04 15.02 39.20
N ALA A 283 6.40 15.10 37.92
CA ALA A 283 6.90 13.97 37.14
C ALA A 283 8.29 13.51 37.63
N SER A 284 8.65 12.27 37.30
CA SER A 284 10.00 11.72 37.47
C SER A 284 10.61 11.39 36.12
N LEU A 285 11.94 11.49 36.01
CA LEU A 285 12.69 11.21 34.79
C LEU A 285 13.49 9.91 34.92
N ALA A 286 13.49 9.09 33.87
CA ALA A 286 14.41 7.98 33.69
C ALA A 286 15.28 8.22 32.45
N LEU A 287 16.60 8.19 32.61
CA LEU A 287 17.58 8.36 31.54
C LEU A 287 18.20 7.00 31.22
N VAL A 288 17.91 6.47 30.02
CA VAL A 288 18.30 5.12 29.61
C VAL A 288 19.40 5.18 28.55
N GLY A 289 20.58 4.66 28.89
CA GLY A 289 21.76 4.66 28.02
C GLY A 289 22.62 5.93 28.13
N GLU A 290 23.50 6.13 27.15
CA GLU A 290 24.45 7.25 27.11
C GLU A 290 23.83 8.52 26.48
N ILE A 291 22.96 9.19 27.22
CA ILE A 291 22.26 10.40 26.77
C ILE A 291 23.24 11.52 26.38
N ASP A 292 24.28 11.75 27.19
CA ASP A 292 25.30 12.77 26.91
C ASP A 292 25.97 12.56 25.54
N ALA A 293 26.34 11.32 25.22
CA ALA A 293 26.97 10.98 23.95
C ALA A 293 26.00 11.13 22.76
N ALA A 294 24.73 10.77 22.95
CA ALA A 294 23.69 10.96 21.93
C ALA A 294 23.48 12.44 21.60
N ILE A 295 23.37 13.30 22.62
CA ILE A 295 23.24 14.76 22.45
C ILE A 295 24.48 15.35 21.76
N GLY A 296 25.69 14.96 22.19
CA GLY A 296 26.93 15.46 21.61
C GLY A 296 27.09 15.11 20.11
N ARG A 297 26.71 13.88 19.71
CA ARG A 297 26.68 13.47 18.30
C ARG A 297 25.67 14.29 17.51
N PHE A 298 24.45 14.44 18.02
CA PHE A 298 23.39 15.24 17.39
C PHE A 298 23.83 16.70 17.18
N TRP A 299 24.50 17.31 18.17
CA TRP A 299 24.96 18.69 18.07
C TRP A 299 26.07 18.88 17.04
N THR A 300 27.04 17.96 17.03
CA THR A 300 28.12 17.95 16.04
C THR A 300 27.55 17.90 14.62
N ASP A 301 26.57 17.03 14.41
CA ASP A 301 25.88 16.86 13.14
C ASP A 301 25.08 18.11 12.73
N THR A 302 24.31 18.67 13.66
CA THR A 302 23.47 19.85 13.43
C THR A 302 24.32 21.07 13.09
N GLN A 303 25.43 21.29 13.79
CA GLN A 303 26.36 22.38 13.49
C GLN A 303 27.01 22.23 12.12
N SER A 304 27.38 21.00 11.73
CA SER A 304 27.93 20.71 10.41
C SER A 304 26.93 21.10 9.31
N ARG A 305 25.65 20.69 9.45
CA ARG A 305 24.58 21.07 8.51
C ARG A 305 24.34 22.57 8.49
N TYR A 306 24.27 23.21 9.65
CA TYR A 306 24.08 24.67 9.74
C TYR A 306 25.16 25.43 8.98
N ARG A 307 26.44 25.06 9.14
CA ARG A 307 27.55 25.72 8.43
C ARG A 307 27.45 25.55 6.91
N PHE A 308 27.00 24.39 6.45
CA PHE A 308 26.82 24.10 5.02
C PHE A 308 25.64 24.89 4.42
N LEU A 309 24.50 24.87 5.09
CA LEU A 309 23.24 25.43 4.58
C LEU A 309 23.11 26.95 4.79
N LYS A 310 23.84 27.55 5.74
CA LYS A 310 23.80 29.00 6.00
C LYS A 310 24.19 29.86 4.80
N ALA A 311 24.92 29.31 3.83
CA ALA A 311 25.32 30.02 2.62
C ALA A 311 24.15 30.25 1.64
N ASP A 312 23.06 29.49 1.76
CA ASP A 312 21.88 29.62 0.90
C ASP A 312 21.08 30.90 1.24
N ARG A 313 21.01 31.82 0.27
CA ARG A 313 20.29 33.09 0.41
C ARG A 313 18.81 32.99 0.06
N GLU A 314 18.41 31.97 -0.70
CA GLU A 314 17.01 31.74 -1.06
C GLU A 314 16.25 31.04 0.07
N ARG A 315 17.00 30.34 0.95
CA ARG A 315 16.45 29.67 2.13
C ARG A 315 17.33 29.90 3.36
N PRO A 316 17.33 31.12 3.94
CA PRO A 316 18.11 31.38 5.14
C PRO A 316 17.59 30.55 6.31
N ILE A 317 18.49 30.06 7.16
CA ILE A 317 18.19 29.13 8.27
C ILE A 317 18.46 29.74 9.64
N LEU A 318 17.71 29.30 10.64
CA LEU A 318 17.87 29.73 12.03
C LEU A 318 19.11 29.12 12.70
N PRO A 319 19.74 29.82 13.67
CA PRO A 319 20.83 29.24 14.46
C PRO A 319 20.36 28.02 15.27
N PRO A 320 21.18 26.94 15.41
CA PRO A 320 20.78 25.71 16.10
C PRO A 320 20.21 25.93 17.49
N GLU A 321 20.77 26.87 18.24
CA GLU A 321 20.42 27.20 19.62
C GLU A 321 18.98 27.72 19.77
N SER A 322 18.37 28.20 18.67
CA SER A 322 16.98 28.64 18.65
C SER A 322 15.98 27.50 18.43
N LEU A 323 16.43 26.38 17.85
CA LEU A 323 15.60 25.24 17.45
C LEU A 323 15.75 24.05 18.39
N PHE A 324 16.89 23.94 19.05
CA PHE A 324 17.25 22.78 19.84
C PHE A 324 17.92 23.20 21.14
N LEU A 325 17.76 22.38 22.17
CA LEU A 325 18.45 22.54 23.45
C LEU A 325 19.90 22.08 23.34
N SER A 326 20.81 22.83 23.96
CA SER A 326 22.16 22.32 24.23
C SER A 326 22.14 21.27 25.35
N ASP A 327 23.24 20.54 25.49
CA ASP A 327 23.49 19.63 26.61
C ASP A 327 23.33 20.34 27.96
N GLU A 328 23.95 21.51 28.13
CA GLU A 328 23.83 22.31 29.36
C GLU A 328 22.38 22.70 29.67
N GLN A 329 21.63 23.11 28.64
CA GLN A 329 20.22 23.48 28.79
C GLN A 329 19.35 22.27 29.14
N PHE A 330 19.54 21.15 28.45
CA PHE A 330 18.80 19.92 28.71
C PHE A 330 19.00 19.42 30.14
N PHE A 331 20.25 19.28 30.59
CA PHE A 331 20.52 18.82 31.97
C PHE A 331 20.17 19.85 33.03
N GLY A 332 20.22 21.14 32.69
CA GLY A 332 19.72 22.24 33.53
C GLY A 332 18.21 22.12 33.78
N LEU A 333 17.43 21.90 32.73
CA LEU A 333 15.97 21.72 32.80
C LEU A 333 15.57 20.37 33.42
N ALA A 334 16.39 19.33 33.27
CA ALA A 334 16.17 18.04 33.92
C ALA A 334 16.50 18.04 35.42
N LYS A 335 17.32 19.00 35.90
CA LYS A 335 17.83 19.03 37.28
C LYS A 335 16.74 19.08 38.36
N PRO A 336 15.64 19.85 38.23
CA PRO A 336 14.60 19.91 39.27
C PRO A 336 13.87 18.59 39.48
N TYR A 337 13.81 17.74 38.46
CA TYR A 337 13.09 16.47 38.51
C TYR A 337 13.88 15.39 39.27
N PRO A 338 13.20 14.44 39.94
CA PRO A 338 13.79 13.16 40.33
C PRO A 338 14.36 12.45 39.10
N ARG A 339 15.61 11.98 39.15
CA ARG A 339 16.26 11.33 37.99
C ARG A 339 16.79 9.94 38.31
N LEU A 340 16.25 8.93 37.63
CA LEU A 340 16.77 7.58 37.57
C LEU A 340 17.71 7.46 36.37
N ALA A 341 18.94 7.00 36.55
CA ALA A 341 19.86 6.74 35.45
C ALA A 341 20.07 5.23 35.29
N ILE A 342 19.79 4.71 34.10
CA ILE A 342 19.92 3.29 33.76
C ILE A 342 21.03 3.17 32.72
N ALA A 343 22.17 2.60 33.14
CA ALA A 343 23.25 2.29 32.23
C ALA A 343 22.94 0.99 31.47
N LYS A 344 23.17 0.99 30.15
CA LYS A 344 23.22 -0.25 29.36
C LYS A 344 24.64 -0.80 29.41
N SER A 345 24.79 -2.05 29.85
CA SER A 345 26.07 -2.74 29.82
C SER A 345 26.08 -3.77 28.68
N ASN A 346 27.09 -3.69 27.83
CA ASN A 346 27.39 -4.72 26.82
C ASN A 346 28.36 -5.79 27.36
N ASP A 347 28.86 -5.63 28.59
CA ASP A 347 29.79 -6.58 29.21
C ASP A 347 29.03 -7.71 29.89
N ALA A 348 29.47 -8.96 29.66
CA ALA A 348 28.84 -10.20 30.12
C ALA A 348 28.94 -10.48 31.64
N LEU A 349 29.17 -9.46 32.48
CA LEU A 349 29.35 -9.61 33.92
C LEU A 349 28.05 -9.28 34.67
N ALA A 350 27.49 -10.24 35.41
CA ALA A 350 26.27 -10.05 36.18
C ALA A 350 26.32 -8.81 37.11
N SER A 351 25.21 -8.07 37.21
CA SER A 351 25.03 -7.00 38.19
C SER A 351 24.32 -7.50 39.46
N GLU A 352 24.17 -6.64 40.46
CA GLU A 352 23.42 -6.97 41.69
C GLU A 352 21.93 -7.23 41.45
N LEU A 353 21.38 -6.79 40.31
CA LEU A 353 19.94 -6.85 40.00
C LEU A 353 19.60 -7.80 38.86
N SER A 354 20.47 -7.91 37.86
CA SER A 354 20.20 -8.74 36.68
C SER A 354 21.46 -9.35 36.07
N ALA A 355 21.28 -10.40 35.30
CA ALA A 355 22.33 -11.03 34.51
C ALA A 355 21.81 -11.43 33.13
N PRO A 356 22.68 -11.55 32.11
CA PRO A 356 22.30 -12.14 30.84
C PRO A 356 21.98 -13.63 31.01
N VAL A 357 21.05 -14.14 30.21
CA VAL A 357 20.79 -15.59 30.15
C VAL A 357 22.01 -16.28 29.52
N PRO A 358 22.53 -17.37 30.12
CA PRO A 358 23.63 -18.13 29.52
C PRO A 358 23.21 -18.77 28.19
N ASN A 359 24.16 -19.31 27.44
CA ASN A 359 23.84 -19.96 26.16
C ASN A 359 22.97 -21.21 26.38
N ILE A 360 21.68 -21.08 26.07
CA ILE A 360 20.64 -22.11 26.19
C ILE A 360 20.09 -22.53 24.82
N ALA A 361 20.79 -22.19 23.74
CA ALA A 361 20.33 -22.44 22.38
C ALA A 361 20.04 -23.94 22.15
N VAL A 362 18.92 -24.20 21.46
CA VAL A 362 18.49 -25.54 21.07
C VAL A 362 19.45 -26.10 20.04
N ASN A 363 20.14 -27.18 20.39
CA ASN A 363 21.06 -27.84 19.47
C ASN A 363 20.35 -28.99 18.74
N ARG A 364 19.65 -28.66 17.65
CA ARG A 364 18.87 -29.65 16.86
C ARG A 364 19.69 -30.79 16.25
N ARG A 365 21.03 -30.75 16.33
CA ARG A 365 21.93 -31.81 15.86
C ARG A 365 22.36 -32.78 16.98
N ALA A 366 22.05 -32.47 18.23
CA ALA A 366 22.31 -33.35 19.37
C ALA A 366 21.16 -34.37 19.55
N ASP A 367 21.47 -35.51 20.16
CA ASP A 367 20.47 -36.55 20.47
C ASP A 367 19.35 -36.04 21.39
N ASP A 368 19.67 -35.08 22.28
CA ASP A 368 18.70 -34.27 23.02
C ASP A 368 18.86 -32.79 22.64
N PRO A 369 17.99 -32.24 21.77
CA PRO A 369 18.01 -30.84 21.37
C PRO A 369 17.88 -29.83 22.51
N LEU A 370 17.33 -30.25 23.67
CA LEU A 370 17.07 -29.41 24.83
C LEU A 370 18.13 -29.52 25.92
N ALA A 371 19.25 -30.24 25.68
CA ALA A 371 20.27 -30.50 26.69
C ALA A 371 20.79 -29.24 27.41
N ASN A 372 21.00 -28.14 26.67
CA ASN A 372 21.46 -26.87 27.23
C ASN A 372 20.39 -26.23 28.15
N LEU A 373 19.13 -26.23 27.71
CA LEU A 373 18.01 -25.72 28.49
C LEU A 373 17.78 -26.59 29.74
N ARG A 374 17.82 -27.93 29.63
CA ARG A 374 17.71 -28.84 30.78
C ARG A 374 18.82 -28.60 31.79
N SER A 375 20.06 -28.44 31.33
CA SER A 375 21.21 -28.15 32.19
C SER A 375 21.03 -26.83 32.94
N TYR A 376 20.45 -25.82 32.28
CA TYR A 376 20.10 -24.55 32.90
C TYR A 376 18.99 -24.69 33.95
N LEU A 377 17.94 -25.47 33.65
CA LEU A 377 16.80 -25.72 34.56
C LEU A 377 17.17 -26.53 35.80
N LEU A 378 18.23 -27.34 35.76
CA LEU A 378 18.71 -28.13 36.91
C LEU A 378 19.39 -27.28 37.99
N GLN A 379 19.70 -26.00 37.71
CA GLN A 379 20.28 -25.10 38.70
C GLN A 379 19.25 -24.75 39.79
N ALA A 380 19.61 -24.95 41.07
CA ALA A 380 18.69 -24.80 42.19
C ALA A 380 18.24 -23.34 42.40
N GLY A 381 16.94 -23.15 42.70
CA GLY A 381 16.40 -21.87 43.20
C GLY A 381 15.90 -20.86 42.16
N ARG A 382 15.63 -21.27 40.92
CA ARG A 382 15.16 -20.39 39.83
C ARG A 382 13.72 -20.70 39.39
N ARG A 383 12.91 -19.67 39.13
CA ARG A 383 11.63 -19.78 38.41
C ARG A 383 11.82 -19.26 36.99
N VAL A 384 11.44 -20.05 36.01
CA VAL A 384 11.72 -19.76 34.59
C VAL A 384 10.40 -19.58 33.83
N MET A 385 10.29 -18.44 33.13
CA MET A 385 9.27 -18.19 32.13
C MET A 385 9.90 -18.32 30.75
N ILE A 386 9.33 -19.21 29.93
CA ILE A 386 9.58 -19.21 28.49
C ILE A 386 8.55 -18.29 27.84
N CYS A 387 9.04 -17.32 27.07
CA CYS A 387 8.28 -16.26 26.46
C CYS A 387 8.10 -16.53 24.96
N ALA A 388 6.87 -16.85 24.58
CA ALA A 388 6.45 -16.99 23.19
C ALA A 388 5.99 -15.63 22.62
N GLU A 389 6.13 -15.44 21.31
CA GLU A 389 5.73 -14.16 20.68
C GLU A 389 4.23 -14.04 20.44
N SER A 390 3.53 -15.16 20.25
CA SER A 390 2.10 -15.21 19.96
C SER A 390 1.43 -16.44 20.56
N ASN A 391 0.09 -16.43 20.62
CA ASN A 391 -0.68 -17.59 21.09
C ASN A 391 -0.42 -18.84 20.22
N GLY A 392 -0.30 -18.68 18.90
CA GLY A 392 0.05 -19.78 18.00
C GLY A 392 1.45 -20.33 18.27
N ARG A 393 2.45 -19.45 18.44
CA ARG A 393 3.82 -19.87 18.78
C ARG A 393 3.89 -20.54 20.14
N ARG A 394 3.09 -20.10 21.11
CA ARG A 394 2.96 -20.75 22.42
C ARG A 394 2.52 -22.21 22.26
N GLU A 395 1.54 -22.49 21.42
CA GLU A 395 1.08 -23.87 21.17
C GLU A 395 2.18 -24.71 20.50
N THR A 396 2.86 -24.17 19.49
CA THR A 396 3.98 -24.85 18.84
C THR A 396 5.10 -25.19 19.82
N LEU A 397 5.48 -24.23 20.67
CA LEU A 397 6.50 -24.43 21.71
C LEU A 397 6.04 -25.48 22.72
N GLN A 398 4.80 -25.42 23.18
CA GLN A 398 4.26 -26.39 24.12
C GLN A 398 4.28 -27.82 23.57
N GLN A 399 3.89 -28.00 22.30
CA GLN A 399 3.97 -29.29 21.61
C GLN A 399 5.42 -29.77 21.50
N TYR A 400 6.33 -28.90 21.04
CA TYR A 400 7.75 -29.20 20.91
C TYR A 400 8.36 -29.64 22.25
N PHE A 401 8.15 -28.88 23.33
CA PHE A 401 8.68 -29.25 24.64
C PHE A 401 8.06 -30.55 25.20
N THR A 402 6.79 -30.83 24.89
CA THR A 402 6.11 -32.07 25.30
C THR A 402 6.67 -33.30 24.57
N GLU A 403 7.01 -33.19 23.28
CA GLU A 403 7.66 -34.29 22.52
C GLU A 403 8.99 -34.74 23.15
N TYR A 404 9.71 -33.81 23.77
CA TYR A 404 10.98 -34.09 24.45
C TYR A 404 10.82 -34.22 25.97
N ASP A 405 9.64 -34.57 26.49
CA ASP A 405 9.39 -34.82 27.93
C ASP A 405 9.73 -33.63 28.85
N LEU A 406 9.40 -32.42 28.41
CA LEU A 406 9.50 -31.18 29.20
C LEU A 406 8.12 -30.52 29.32
N HIS A 407 7.46 -30.71 30.46
CA HIS A 407 6.14 -30.14 30.71
C HIS A 407 6.23 -28.72 31.25
N LEU A 408 5.60 -27.77 30.55
CA LEU A 408 5.52 -26.36 30.91
C LEU A 408 4.11 -26.01 31.41
N THR A 409 4.02 -25.25 32.51
CA THR A 409 2.72 -24.75 32.98
C THR A 409 2.34 -23.48 32.21
N PRO A 410 1.19 -23.43 31.52
CA PRO A 410 0.78 -22.22 30.82
C PRO A 410 0.42 -21.11 31.81
N VAL A 411 0.84 -19.88 31.52
CA VAL A 411 0.49 -18.67 32.28
C VAL A 411 0.03 -17.55 31.35
N GLU A 412 -0.88 -16.73 31.85
CA GLU A 412 -1.35 -15.52 31.16
C GLU A 412 -0.64 -14.29 31.72
N GLY A 413 0.11 -13.61 30.86
CA GLY A 413 0.81 -12.37 31.20
C GLY A 413 1.91 -12.51 32.24
N SER A 414 2.44 -11.36 32.67
CA SER A 414 3.46 -11.24 33.70
C SER A 414 2.90 -11.52 35.11
N ASP A 415 1.69 -11.07 35.41
CA ASP A 415 1.02 -11.27 36.71
C ASP A 415 0.84 -12.76 37.03
N GLY A 416 0.39 -13.54 36.04
CA GLY A 416 0.23 -14.99 36.18
C GLY A 416 1.55 -15.70 36.49
N PHE A 417 2.66 -15.21 35.96
CA PHE A 417 4.00 -15.74 36.28
C PHE A 417 4.45 -15.36 37.69
N LEU A 418 4.24 -14.11 38.11
CA LEU A 418 4.66 -13.62 39.42
C LEU A 418 3.91 -14.32 40.57
N GLN A 419 2.60 -14.52 40.42
CA GLN A 419 1.72 -15.13 41.43
C GLN A 419 1.83 -16.66 41.50
N SER A 420 2.36 -17.32 40.46
CA SER A 420 2.48 -18.77 40.40
C SER A 420 3.66 -19.32 41.20
N SER A 421 3.47 -20.49 41.83
CA SER A 421 4.52 -21.25 42.49
C SER A 421 5.21 -22.29 41.57
N ALA A 422 4.81 -22.37 40.30
CA ALA A 422 5.41 -23.29 39.35
C ALA A 422 6.88 -22.91 39.07
N LYS A 423 7.76 -23.90 38.86
CA LYS A 423 9.18 -23.62 38.57
C LYS A 423 9.43 -23.28 37.10
N LEU A 424 8.59 -23.81 36.21
CA LEU A 424 8.78 -23.73 34.77
C LEU A 424 7.45 -23.46 34.08
N MET A 425 7.37 -22.32 33.39
CA MET A 425 6.14 -21.76 32.86
C MET A 425 6.30 -21.31 31.41
N LEU A 426 5.18 -21.22 30.68
CA LEU A 426 5.13 -20.77 29.29
C LEU A 426 4.03 -19.72 29.14
N GLY A 427 4.37 -18.55 28.60
CA GLY A 427 3.39 -17.50 28.35
C GLY A 427 3.76 -16.65 27.13
N VAL A 428 2.83 -15.81 26.70
CA VAL A 428 3.05 -14.87 25.59
C VAL A 428 3.59 -13.56 26.15
N ALA A 429 4.74 -13.11 25.63
CA ALA A 429 5.40 -11.88 26.06
C ALA A 429 6.13 -11.17 24.91
N PRO A 430 6.00 -9.83 24.78
CA PRO A 430 6.68 -9.05 23.75
C PRO A 430 8.15 -8.73 24.06
N LEU A 431 8.82 -9.50 24.93
CA LEU A 431 10.19 -9.21 25.40
C LEU A 431 11.24 -9.45 24.31
N HIS A 432 12.11 -8.46 24.05
CA HIS A 432 13.16 -8.51 23.04
C HIS A 432 14.33 -9.41 23.40
N ALA A 433 14.73 -9.42 24.66
CA ALA A 433 15.86 -10.21 25.11
C ALA A 433 15.56 -10.84 26.47
N GLY A 434 15.97 -12.10 26.62
CA GLY A 434 15.92 -12.81 27.88
C GLY A 434 16.87 -12.22 28.92
N PHE A 435 16.52 -12.37 30.18
CA PHE A 435 17.33 -11.90 31.30
C PHE A 435 17.02 -12.68 32.58
N GLU A 436 17.96 -12.65 33.53
CA GLU A 436 17.77 -13.12 34.90
C GLU A 436 17.57 -11.91 35.82
N LEU A 437 16.65 -12.00 36.77
CA LEU A 437 16.45 -11.05 37.87
C LEU A 437 16.80 -11.70 39.19
N PHE A 438 17.56 -10.97 40.00
CA PHE A 438 17.87 -11.32 41.38
C PHE A 438 16.96 -10.52 42.31
N THR A 439 15.91 -11.16 42.83
CA THR A 439 14.97 -10.53 43.77
C THR A 439 15.08 -11.15 45.17
N PRO A 440 14.72 -10.41 46.25
CA PRO A 440 14.70 -10.98 47.59
C PRO A 440 13.77 -12.20 47.74
N GLU A 441 12.76 -12.31 46.87
CA GLU A 441 11.72 -13.34 46.89
C GLU A 441 12.08 -14.58 46.05
N GLY A 442 13.15 -14.51 45.25
CA GLY A 442 13.65 -15.60 44.41
C GLY A 442 14.29 -15.13 43.10
N ASN A 443 15.06 -16.01 42.45
CA ASN A 443 15.66 -15.72 41.16
C ASN A 443 14.66 -16.00 40.03
N LEU A 444 14.34 -15.00 39.22
CA LEU A 444 13.44 -15.12 38.08
C LEU A 444 14.24 -15.12 36.78
N SER A 445 13.87 -15.96 35.83
CA SER A 445 14.48 -15.98 34.51
C SER A 445 13.41 -15.87 33.44
N PHE A 446 13.59 -14.92 32.52
CA PHE A 446 12.79 -14.78 31.32
C PHE A 446 13.62 -15.24 30.13
N ILE A 447 13.15 -16.23 29.41
CA ILE A 447 13.80 -16.81 28.24
C ILE A 447 12.92 -16.54 27.03
N THR A 448 13.44 -15.85 26.03
CA THR A 448 12.71 -15.58 24.79
C THR A 448 13.08 -16.61 23.71
N GLU A 449 12.31 -16.63 22.63
CA GLU A 449 12.64 -17.44 21.46
C GLU A 449 14.03 -17.10 20.86
N THR A 450 14.51 -15.86 21.04
CA THR A 450 15.83 -15.42 20.55
C THR A 450 16.97 -16.22 21.19
N GLU A 451 16.89 -16.51 22.50
CA GLU A 451 17.90 -17.31 23.18
C GLU A 451 17.76 -18.81 22.89
N LEU A 452 16.53 -19.29 22.65
CA LEU A 452 16.26 -20.70 22.32
C LEU A 452 16.66 -21.05 20.88
N TYR A 453 16.45 -20.15 19.92
CA TYR A 453 16.67 -20.37 18.48
C TYR A 453 17.64 -19.35 17.88
N ALA A 454 18.77 -19.12 18.54
CA ALA A 454 19.82 -18.22 18.08
C ALA A 454 20.13 -18.45 16.58
N GLY A 455 19.64 -17.54 15.72
CA GLY A 455 19.77 -17.63 14.26
C GLY A 455 18.50 -17.38 13.42
N SER A 456 17.30 -17.25 14.02
CA SER A 456 16.08 -16.90 13.29
C SER A 456 15.60 -15.48 13.66
N GLY A 457 15.47 -14.61 12.66
CA GLY A 457 15.03 -13.22 12.84
C GLY A 457 13.60 -13.13 13.39
N ARG A 458 13.40 -12.16 14.28
CA ARG A 458 12.19 -11.99 15.10
C ARG A 458 10.95 -11.52 14.30
N ARG A 459 9.76 -12.03 14.66
CA ARG A 459 8.45 -11.53 14.20
C ARG A 459 7.84 -10.62 15.25
N VAL A 460 7.19 -9.54 14.83
CA VAL A 460 6.39 -8.67 15.71
C VAL A 460 4.96 -8.78 15.22
N GLY A 461 4.07 -9.32 16.05
CA GLY A 461 2.66 -9.47 15.72
C GLY A 461 1.86 -8.20 16.06
N THR A 462 1.03 -7.74 15.12
CA THR A 462 -0.02 -6.76 15.41
C THR A 462 -1.30 -7.02 14.61
N LYS A 463 -2.42 -6.65 15.25
CA LYS A 463 -3.81 -6.97 14.94
C LYS A 463 -4.26 -6.56 13.53
N LYS A 464 -5.13 -7.42 12.97
CA LYS A 464 -5.87 -7.25 11.72
C LYS A 464 -6.75 -6.00 11.73
N GLN A 465 -6.53 -5.09 10.79
CA GLN A 465 -7.58 -4.31 10.15
C GLN A 465 -7.72 -4.85 8.72
N GLU A 466 -8.90 -5.40 8.43
CA GLU A 466 -9.25 -5.97 7.13
C GLU A 466 -9.93 -4.89 6.28
N GLY A 467 -9.30 -4.54 5.16
CA GLY A 467 -9.90 -3.81 4.07
C GLY A 467 -9.42 -4.44 2.76
N VAL A 468 -10.26 -5.28 2.14
CA VAL A 468 -10.01 -5.82 0.81
C VAL A 468 -10.35 -4.71 -0.19
N THR A 469 -9.35 -4.09 -0.80
CA THR A 469 -9.56 -3.18 -1.92
C THR A 469 -10.06 -4.00 -3.11
N GLN A 470 -11.33 -3.85 -3.46
CA GLN A 470 -11.92 -4.53 -4.62
C GLN A 470 -11.34 -3.94 -5.91
N VAL A 471 -10.30 -4.60 -6.44
CA VAL A 471 -9.57 -4.23 -7.66
C VAL A 471 -10.48 -4.15 -8.91
N GLU A 472 -11.64 -4.81 -8.91
CA GLU A 472 -12.58 -4.79 -10.05
C GLU A 472 -13.19 -3.41 -10.35
N SER A 473 -13.31 -2.50 -9.36
CA SER A 473 -13.82 -1.15 -9.62
C SER A 473 -12.78 -0.26 -10.31
N MET A 474 -11.49 -0.48 -10.03
CA MET A 474 -10.38 0.35 -10.48
C MET A 474 -10.08 0.21 -11.98
N VAL A 475 -10.38 -0.94 -12.59
CA VAL A 475 -10.05 -1.24 -14.01
C VAL A 475 -10.92 -0.43 -14.99
N ARG A 476 -12.03 0.17 -14.54
CA ARG A 476 -13.06 0.70 -15.44
C ARG A 476 -13.28 2.21 -15.37
N ASP A 477 -12.50 2.95 -14.60
CA ASP A 477 -12.92 4.29 -14.23
C ASP A 477 -12.60 5.39 -15.26
N LEU A 478 -13.63 6.19 -15.56
CA LEU A 478 -13.56 7.49 -16.25
C LEU A 478 -13.25 8.61 -15.26
N SER A 479 -13.01 8.30 -13.98
CA SER A 479 -12.78 9.28 -12.91
C SER A 479 -11.56 10.16 -13.16
N GLU A 480 -10.65 9.78 -14.05
CA GLU A 480 -9.46 10.56 -14.39
C GLU A 480 -9.59 11.43 -15.66
N LEU A 481 -10.74 11.42 -16.36
CA LEU A 481 -10.88 12.13 -17.63
C LEU A 481 -10.75 13.65 -17.46
N LYS A 482 -9.77 14.25 -18.13
CA LYS A 482 -9.59 15.70 -18.23
C LYS A 482 -10.19 16.24 -19.52
N ILE A 483 -10.61 17.50 -19.49
CA ILE A 483 -11.08 18.20 -20.69
C ILE A 483 -9.96 18.15 -21.75
N GLY A 484 -10.29 17.67 -22.95
CA GLY A 484 -9.39 17.45 -24.08
C GLY A 484 -8.97 15.98 -24.28
N ASP A 485 -9.24 15.09 -23.32
CA ASP A 485 -8.85 13.69 -23.43
C ASP A 485 -9.61 12.97 -24.56
N PRO A 486 -8.96 12.03 -25.28
CA PRO A 486 -9.61 11.25 -26.31
C PRO A 486 -10.53 10.19 -25.72
N VAL A 487 -11.72 10.09 -26.30
CA VAL A 487 -12.79 9.19 -25.86
C VAL A 487 -13.36 8.46 -27.07
N VAL A 488 -13.60 7.16 -26.91
CA VAL A 488 -14.22 6.30 -27.92
C VAL A 488 -15.72 6.18 -27.63
N HIS A 489 -16.54 6.57 -28.60
CA HIS A 489 -17.96 6.25 -28.64
C HIS A 489 -18.19 5.05 -29.56
N ILE A 490 -18.83 3.99 -29.08
CA ILE A 490 -18.96 2.70 -29.81
C ILE A 490 -19.57 2.82 -31.22
N ASN A 491 -20.48 3.78 -31.43
CA ASN A 491 -21.15 4.05 -32.70
C ASN A 491 -20.53 5.17 -33.56
N HIS A 492 -19.79 6.10 -32.95
CA HIS A 492 -19.41 7.36 -33.60
C HIS A 492 -17.89 7.52 -33.75
N GLY A 493 -17.11 6.68 -33.06
CA GLY A 493 -15.66 6.67 -33.13
C GLY A 493 -15.01 7.53 -32.08
N ILE A 494 -13.79 7.97 -32.38
CA ILE A 494 -12.93 8.69 -31.44
C ILE A 494 -13.19 10.20 -31.54
N GLY A 495 -13.50 10.81 -30.40
CA GLY A 495 -13.71 12.25 -30.19
C GLY A 495 -12.96 12.77 -28.96
N ARG A 496 -13.12 14.05 -28.62
CA ARG A 496 -12.49 14.74 -27.48
C ARG A 496 -13.53 15.03 -26.41
N TYR A 497 -13.21 14.72 -25.16
CA TYR A 497 -14.07 15.05 -24.03
C TYR A 497 -14.01 16.54 -23.70
N MET A 498 -15.18 17.19 -23.63
CA MET A 498 -15.30 18.64 -23.44
C MET A 498 -16.10 19.01 -22.17
N GLY A 499 -16.25 18.08 -21.22
CA GLY A 499 -16.98 18.30 -19.98
C GLY A 499 -18.41 17.74 -19.97
N LEU A 500 -19.09 17.93 -18.84
CA LEU A 500 -20.53 17.76 -18.73
C LEU A 500 -21.23 19.09 -19.03
N THR A 501 -22.30 19.04 -19.81
CA THR A 501 -23.16 20.19 -20.12
C THR A 501 -24.60 19.86 -19.77
N SER A 502 -25.24 20.72 -18.99
CA SER A 502 -26.67 20.64 -18.73
C SER A 502 -27.45 21.30 -19.88
N MET A 503 -28.44 20.60 -20.41
CA MET A 503 -29.36 21.12 -21.42
C MET A 503 -30.80 20.75 -21.06
N ASP A 504 -31.71 21.69 -21.26
CA ASP A 504 -33.15 21.46 -21.15
C ASP A 504 -33.73 21.26 -22.56
N LEU A 505 -34.26 20.05 -22.80
CA LEU A 505 -34.90 19.67 -24.07
C LEU A 505 -36.43 19.81 -24.01
N GLY A 506 -36.97 20.50 -22.99
CA GLY A 506 -38.40 20.70 -22.76
C GLY A 506 -39.00 19.76 -21.71
N GLU A 507 -38.20 18.89 -21.10
CA GLU A 507 -38.60 17.89 -20.10
C GLU A 507 -37.88 18.09 -18.75
N GLY A 508 -37.17 19.22 -18.60
CA GLY A 508 -36.32 19.56 -17.47
C GLY A 508 -34.83 19.45 -17.79
N GLU A 509 -33.98 19.96 -16.91
CA GLU A 509 -32.54 19.88 -17.08
C GLU A 509 -32.07 18.42 -17.11
N THR A 510 -31.24 18.10 -18.09
CA THR A 510 -30.56 16.80 -18.22
C THR A 510 -29.08 17.04 -18.50
N GLU A 511 -28.21 16.22 -17.90
CA GLU A 511 -26.77 16.30 -18.13
C GLU A 511 -26.36 15.44 -19.33
N PHE A 512 -25.48 16.00 -20.16
CA PHE A 512 -24.88 15.32 -21.29
C PHE A 512 -23.36 15.39 -21.21
N LEU A 513 -22.70 14.32 -21.63
CA LEU A 513 -21.28 14.31 -21.94
C LEU A 513 -21.08 15.00 -23.29
N HIS A 514 -20.36 16.13 -23.29
CA HIS A 514 -20.04 16.87 -24.50
C HIS A 514 -18.77 16.28 -25.14
N LEU A 515 -18.89 15.82 -26.38
CA LEU A 515 -17.80 15.29 -27.18
C LEU A 515 -17.61 16.12 -28.46
N GLU A 516 -16.36 16.41 -28.81
CA GLU A 516 -15.98 17.11 -30.04
C GLU A 516 -15.28 16.15 -31.02
N TYR A 517 -15.71 16.17 -32.28
CA TYR A 517 -15.24 15.34 -33.37
C TYR A 517 -14.56 16.19 -34.44
N ALA A 518 -14.02 15.57 -35.49
CA ALA A 518 -13.38 16.28 -36.59
C ALA A 518 -14.29 17.38 -37.18
N LYS A 519 -13.69 18.48 -37.63
CA LYS A 519 -14.39 19.67 -38.16
C LYS A 519 -15.30 20.36 -37.13
N ASP A 520 -14.87 20.39 -35.87
CA ASP A 520 -15.55 21.05 -34.75
C ASP A 520 -17.02 20.59 -34.57
N THR A 521 -17.30 19.33 -34.93
CA THR A 521 -18.64 18.75 -34.83
C THR A 521 -18.89 18.25 -33.41
N LYS A 522 -20.04 18.62 -32.85
CA LYS A 522 -20.38 18.32 -31.45
C LYS A 522 -21.36 17.17 -31.34
N LEU A 523 -21.10 16.26 -30.41
CA LEU A 523 -21.99 15.17 -30.02
C LEU A 523 -22.27 15.29 -28.52
N TYR A 524 -23.55 15.23 -28.15
CA TYR A 524 -23.97 15.23 -26.76
C TYR A 524 -24.53 13.86 -26.39
N VAL A 525 -23.87 13.18 -25.46
CA VAL A 525 -24.21 11.82 -25.07
C VAL A 525 -24.94 11.85 -23.72
N PRO A 526 -26.16 11.32 -23.61
CA PRO A 526 -26.88 11.30 -22.34
C PRO A 526 -26.11 10.54 -21.24
N VAL A 527 -26.13 11.03 -20.00
CA VAL A 527 -25.44 10.36 -18.86
C VAL A 527 -25.93 8.92 -18.61
N SER A 528 -27.18 8.62 -18.95
CA SER A 528 -27.74 7.26 -18.87
C SER A 528 -27.07 6.27 -19.85
N GLN A 529 -26.42 6.79 -20.90
CA GLN A 529 -25.78 6.01 -21.95
C GLN A 529 -24.25 5.96 -21.81
N LEU A 530 -23.65 6.38 -20.68
CA LEU A 530 -22.19 6.36 -20.51
C LEU A 530 -21.51 4.98 -20.67
N HIS A 531 -22.26 3.89 -20.65
CA HIS A 531 -21.74 2.56 -20.99
C HIS A 531 -21.27 2.42 -22.46
N VAL A 532 -21.68 3.33 -23.36
CA VAL A 532 -21.19 3.38 -24.76
C VAL A 532 -19.87 4.15 -24.91
N ILE A 533 -19.39 4.73 -23.81
CA ILE A 533 -18.23 5.59 -23.73
C ILE A 533 -17.07 4.87 -23.03
N SER A 534 -15.93 4.85 -23.71
CA SER A 534 -14.69 4.30 -23.20
C SER A 534 -13.54 5.29 -23.40
N ARG A 535 -12.58 5.32 -22.48
CA ARG A 535 -11.35 6.11 -22.66
C ARG A 535 -10.54 5.51 -23.82
N TYR A 536 -9.93 6.36 -24.64
CA TYR A 536 -9.05 5.90 -25.70
C TYR A 536 -7.62 5.72 -25.16
N SER A 537 -7.05 4.53 -25.39
CA SER A 537 -5.70 4.17 -24.94
C SER A 537 -4.83 3.58 -26.07
N GLY A 538 -5.11 3.96 -27.32
CA GLY A 538 -4.40 3.42 -28.50
C GLY A 538 -3.12 4.16 -28.90
N ALA A 539 -3.06 5.47 -28.64
CA ALA A 539 -1.93 6.35 -28.94
C ALA A 539 -1.87 7.49 -27.92
N SER A 540 -0.83 8.33 -28.02
CA SER A 540 -0.74 9.55 -27.22
C SER A 540 -2.03 10.39 -27.38
N PRO A 541 -2.49 11.11 -26.33
CA PRO A 541 -3.68 11.94 -26.44
C PRO A 541 -3.61 12.94 -27.59
N GLU A 542 -2.43 13.46 -27.92
CA GLU A 542 -2.23 14.46 -28.97
C GLU A 542 -2.34 13.84 -30.38
N ASP A 543 -1.92 12.59 -30.54
CA ASP A 543 -1.92 11.87 -31.82
C ASP A 543 -3.19 11.02 -32.05
N ALA A 544 -4.12 11.00 -31.09
CA ALA A 544 -5.35 10.23 -31.22
C ALA A 544 -6.20 10.72 -32.41
N PRO A 545 -6.62 9.81 -33.31
CA PRO A 545 -7.35 10.18 -34.52
C PRO A 545 -8.74 10.73 -34.19
N LEU A 546 -9.14 11.80 -34.87
CA LEU A 546 -10.48 12.39 -34.76
C LEU A 546 -11.35 11.89 -35.91
N HIS A 547 -12.44 11.19 -35.58
CA HIS A 547 -13.37 10.70 -36.58
C HIS A 547 -14.36 11.78 -37.03
N SER A 548 -14.86 11.68 -38.26
CA SER A 548 -15.95 12.53 -38.76
C SER A 548 -17.30 11.82 -38.59
N LEU A 549 -18.27 12.48 -37.94
CA LEU A 549 -19.62 11.96 -37.74
C LEU A 549 -20.30 11.67 -39.10
N GLY A 550 -20.88 10.47 -39.24
CA GLY A 550 -21.64 10.06 -40.44
C GLY A 550 -20.83 9.69 -41.69
N SER A 551 -19.49 9.68 -41.62
CA SER A 551 -18.60 9.43 -42.77
C SER A 551 -18.44 7.96 -43.17
N GLY A 552 -18.97 7.01 -42.37
CA GLY A 552 -18.80 5.56 -42.54
C GLY A 552 -17.36 5.05 -42.35
N GLN A 553 -16.39 5.92 -42.04
CA GLN A 553 -15.01 5.54 -41.74
C GLN A 553 -14.92 4.64 -40.51
N TRP A 554 -15.65 5.01 -39.45
CA TRP A 554 -15.71 4.24 -38.21
C TRP A 554 -16.26 2.82 -38.40
N GLU A 555 -17.33 2.66 -39.17
CA GLU A 555 -17.90 1.34 -39.44
C GLU A 555 -16.92 0.43 -40.18
N LYS A 556 -16.13 0.99 -41.10
CA LYS A 556 -15.08 0.23 -41.82
C LYS A 556 -13.95 -0.19 -40.89
N ALA A 557 -13.46 0.71 -40.03
CA ALA A 557 -12.43 0.41 -39.04
C ALA A 557 -12.92 -0.68 -38.06
N LYS A 558 -14.14 -0.51 -37.53
CA LYS A 558 -14.78 -1.51 -36.66
C LYS A 558 -14.93 -2.87 -37.33
N LYS A 559 -15.30 -2.91 -38.61
CA LYS A 559 -15.44 -4.18 -39.36
C LYS A 559 -14.08 -4.88 -39.57
N ARG A 560 -13.04 -4.15 -39.94
CA ARG A 560 -11.68 -4.70 -40.09
C ARG A 560 -11.15 -5.25 -38.77
N ALA A 561 -11.31 -4.48 -37.70
CA ALA A 561 -10.96 -4.92 -36.36
C ALA A 561 -11.73 -6.20 -35.97
N ALA A 562 -13.03 -6.28 -36.27
CA ALA A 562 -13.84 -7.47 -35.97
C ALA A 562 -13.34 -8.74 -36.70
N GLU A 563 -12.95 -8.62 -37.98
CA GLU A 563 -12.39 -9.73 -38.77
C GLU A 563 -11.07 -10.23 -38.15
N GLN A 564 -10.17 -9.31 -37.78
CA GLN A 564 -8.89 -9.67 -37.14
C GLN A 564 -9.08 -10.24 -35.74
N VAL A 565 -10.01 -9.69 -34.96
CA VAL A 565 -10.38 -10.17 -33.63
C VAL A 565 -10.88 -11.61 -33.72
N ARG A 566 -11.69 -11.94 -34.72
CA ARG A 566 -12.18 -13.31 -34.94
C ARG A 566 -11.04 -14.30 -35.19
N ASP A 567 -10.10 -13.94 -36.06
CA ASP A 567 -8.97 -14.81 -36.39
C ASP A 567 -8.06 -15.02 -35.16
N THR A 568 -7.85 -13.97 -34.37
CA THR A 568 -7.11 -14.01 -33.11
C THR A 568 -7.83 -14.86 -32.06
N ALA A 569 -9.15 -14.70 -31.92
CA ALA A 569 -9.98 -15.51 -31.03
C ALA A 569 -9.93 -16.99 -31.43
N ALA A 570 -9.96 -17.31 -32.73
CA ALA A 570 -9.86 -18.68 -33.24
C ALA A 570 -8.49 -19.30 -32.94
N GLU A 571 -7.39 -18.56 -33.11
CA GLU A 571 -6.03 -19.01 -32.76
C GLU A 571 -5.93 -19.33 -31.25
N LEU A 572 -6.38 -18.38 -30.41
CA LEU A 572 -6.39 -18.55 -28.96
C LEU A 572 -7.24 -19.76 -28.56
N LEU A 573 -8.45 -19.87 -29.09
CA LEU A 573 -9.39 -20.94 -28.75
C LEU A 573 -8.88 -22.31 -29.23
N ASN A 574 -8.15 -22.39 -30.34
CA ASN A 574 -7.50 -23.62 -30.78
C ASN A 574 -6.37 -24.06 -29.83
N LEU A 575 -5.57 -23.11 -29.33
CA LEU A 575 -4.56 -23.36 -28.31
C LEU A 575 -5.19 -23.88 -27.01
N TYR A 576 -6.32 -23.30 -26.57
CA TYR A 576 -7.06 -23.77 -25.40
C TYR A 576 -7.84 -25.06 -25.62
N ALA A 577 -8.40 -25.30 -26.80
CA ALA A 577 -9.10 -26.54 -27.12
C ALA A 577 -8.14 -27.74 -27.04
N ARG A 578 -6.92 -27.60 -27.57
CA ARG A 578 -5.86 -28.61 -27.41
C ARG A 578 -5.53 -28.91 -25.94
N ARG A 579 -5.67 -27.92 -25.06
CA ARG A 579 -5.41 -28.03 -23.62
C ARG A 579 -6.59 -28.60 -22.84
N ALA A 580 -7.81 -28.17 -23.13
CA ALA A 580 -9.04 -28.64 -22.48
C ALA A 580 -9.37 -30.11 -22.83
N LEU A 581 -8.94 -30.57 -24.01
CA LEU A 581 -9.04 -31.98 -24.42
C LEU A 581 -8.04 -32.90 -23.71
N ARG A 582 -6.98 -32.35 -23.07
CA ARG A 582 -6.00 -33.12 -22.31
C ARG A 582 -6.39 -33.17 -20.83
N GLN A 583 -6.33 -34.36 -20.25
CA GLN A 583 -6.38 -34.52 -18.80
C GLN A 583 -5.04 -34.07 -18.21
N GLY A 584 -5.07 -33.11 -17.28
CA GLY A 584 -3.90 -32.68 -16.53
C GLY A 584 -3.59 -33.65 -15.39
N HIS A 585 -2.58 -33.31 -14.60
CA HIS A 585 -2.27 -34.05 -13.38
C HIS A 585 -3.02 -33.43 -12.19
N SER A 586 -3.79 -34.23 -11.45
CA SER A 586 -4.37 -33.79 -10.19
C SER A 586 -3.36 -34.05 -9.07
N PHE A 587 -2.87 -32.99 -8.43
CA PHE A 587 -1.94 -33.14 -7.31
C PHE A 587 -2.67 -33.57 -6.04
N GLU A 588 -2.12 -34.56 -5.35
CA GLU A 588 -2.57 -34.99 -4.02
C GLU A 588 -1.51 -34.58 -2.99
N PHE A 589 -1.95 -34.04 -1.85
CA PHE A 589 -1.06 -33.66 -0.76
C PHE A 589 -1.77 -33.80 0.60
N SER A 590 -0.98 -33.99 1.65
CA SER A 590 -1.47 -34.04 3.02
C SER A 590 -1.76 -32.63 3.53
N SER A 591 -3.00 -32.36 3.97
CA SER A 591 -3.36 -31.06 4.56
C SER A 591 -2.54 -30.76 5.82
N HIS A 592 -2.17 -31.79 6.58
CA HIS A 592 -1.32 -31.64 7.76
C HIS A 592 0.10 -31.19 7.39
N ASP A 593 0.70 -31.81 6.38
CA ASP A 593 2.07 -31.50 5.97
C ASP A 593 2.13 -30.12 5.28
N TYR A 594 1.10 -29.78 4.50
CA TYR A 594 0.93 -28.44 3.95
C TYR A 594 0.81 -27.39 5.05
N GLN A 595 0.00 -27.64 6.08
CA GLN A 595 -0.13 -26.70 7.20
C GLN A 595 1.20 -26.52 7.93
N ARG A 596 1.92 -27.61 8.19
CA ARG A 596 3.27 -27.55 8.79
C ARG A 596 4.26 -26.74 7.93
N PHE A 597 4.19 -26.87 6.61
CA PHE A 597 5.00 -26.06 5.69
C PHE A 597 4.56 -24.59 5.70
N ALA A 598 3.26 -24.30 5.73
CA ALA A 598 2.73 -22.95 5.82
C ALA A 598 3.12 -22.27 7.15
N ASP A 599 3.04 -22.98 8.28
CA ASP A 599 3.40 -22.46 9.61
C ASP A 599 4.90 -22.15 9.74
N SER A 600 5.75 -22.78 8.93
CA SER A 600 7.18 -22.45 8.83
C SER A 600 7.43 -21.06 8.21
N PHE A 601 6.44 -20.48 7.52
CA PHE A 601 6.56 -19.19 6.86
C PHE A 601 6.65 -18.05 7.88
N GLY A 602 7.70 -17.24 7.73
CA GLY A 602 8.13 -16.09 8.55
C GLY A 602 7.11 -14.99 8.86
N PHE A 603 5.95 -14.97 8.21
CA PHE A 603 5.09 -13.79 8.13
C PHE A 603 3.62 -14.20 8.05
N ASP A 604 2.72 -13.30 8.44
CA ASP A 604 1.29 -13.48 8.20
C ASP A 604 0.97 -13.15 6.73
N GLU A 605 0.10 -13.95 6.11
CA GLU A 605 -0.33 -13.76 4.74
C GLU A 605 -1.27 -12.55 4.63
N THR A 606 -1.11 -11.73 3.60
CA THR A 606 -2.10 -10.70 3.25
C THR A 606 -3.36 -11.36 2.63
N PRO A 607 -4.53 -10.69 2.64
CA PRO A 607 -5.74 -11.22 2.00
C PRO A 607 -5.51 -11.63 0.54
N ASP A 608 -4.84 -10.79 -0.24
CA ASP A 608 -4.52 -11.07 -1.64
C ASP A 608 -3.53 -12.24 -1.80
N GLN A 609 -2.56 -12.38 -0.88
CA GLN A 609 -1.66 -13.54 -0.87
C GLN A 609 -2.43 -14.82 -0.60
N ALA A 610 -3.30 -14.82 0.41
CA ALA A 610 -4.12 -15.98 0.76
C ALA A 610 -5.05 -16.38 -0.41
N GLU A 611 -5.65 -15.40 -1.10
CA GLU A 611 -6.47 -15.64 -2.29
C GLU A 611 -5.64 -16.19 -3.46
N ALA A 612 -4.46 -15.62 -3.75
CA ALA A 612 -3.57 -16.10 -4.80
C ALA A 612 -3.11 -17.55 -4.52
N ILE A 613 -2.75 -17.86 -3.27
CA ILE A 613 -2.37 -19.21 -2.82
C ILE A 613 -3.55 -20.16 -3.00
N HIS A 614 -4.75 -19.79 -2.52
CA HIS A 614 -5.95 -20.60 -2.65
C HIS A 614 -6.27 -20.94 -4.12
N ASN A 615 -6.18 -19.94 -5.00
CA ASN A 615 -6.43 -20.10 -6.42
C ASN A 615 -5.41 -21.03 -7.10
N VAL A 616 -4.11 -20.91 -6.75
CA VAL A 616 -3.07 -21.84 -7.25
C VAL A 616 -3.35 -23.28 -6.78
N ILE A 617 -3.68 -23.48 -5.51
CA ILE A 617 -4.00 -24.81 -4.96
C ILE A 617 -5.20 -25.43 -5.67
N LYS A 618 -6.24 -24.64 -5.88
CA LYS A 618 -7.45 -25.06 -6.58
C LYS A 618 -7.15 -25.50 -8.01
N ASP A 619 -6.29 -24.78 -8.72
CA ASP A 619 -5.93 -25.13 -10.09
C ASP A 619 -5.12 -26.43 -10.14
N MET A 620 -4.10 -26.56 -9.28
CA MET A 620 -3.25 -27.76 -9.18
C MET A 620 -4.04 -29.03 -8.77
N THR A 621 -5.15 -28.88 -8.05
CA THR A 621 -6.01 -30.00 -7.62
C THR A 621 -7.18 -30.27 -8.56
N SER A 622 -7.35 -29.48 -9.63
CA SER A 622 -8.53 -29.55 -10.52
C SER A 622 -8.47 -30.67 -11.57
N GLY A 623 -7.29 -31.29 -11.76
CA GLY A 623 -7.04 -32.26 -12.83
C GLY A 623 -6.96 -31.65 -14.24
N LYS A 624 -6.93 -30.32 -14.37
CA LYS A 624 -6.66 -29.59 -15.62
C LYS A 624 -5.28 -28.95 -15.55
N PRO A 625 -4.52 -28.86 -16.67
CA PRO A 625 -3.22 -28.21 -16.63
C PRO A 625 -3.33 -26.74 -16.23
N MET A 626 -2.61 -26.30 -15.20
CA MET A 626 -2.59 -24.90 -14.72
C MET A 626 -1.76 -23.99 -15.65
N ASP A 627 -2.20 -22.74 -15.87
CA ASP A 627 -1.38 -21.67 -16.46
C ASP A 627 -1.79 -20.35 -15.81
N ARG A 628 -1.22 -20.09 -14.63
CA ARG A 628 -1.56 -18.94 -13.82
C ARG A 628 -0.46 -17.90 -13.84
N LEU A 629 -0.84 -16.63 -14.00
CA LEU A 629 0.04 -15.50 -13.78
C LEU A 629 -0.26 -14.87 -12.41
N VAL A 630 0.75 -14.79 -11.55
CA VAL A 630 0.70 -14.05 -10.29
C VAL A 630 1.46 -12.75 -10.47
N CYS A 631 0.74 -11.64 -10.32
CA CYS A 631 1.28 -10.29 -10.41
C CYS A 631 1.23 -9.63 -9.03
N GLY A 632 2.27 -8.90 -8.69
CA GLY A 632 2.30 -8.07 -7.50
C GLY A 632 3.63 -7.35 -7.41
N ASP A 633 3.73 -6.29 -6.63
CA ASP A 633 4.97 -5.52 -6.56
C ASP A 633 6.14 -6.37 -6.01
N VAL A 634 7.37 -5.91 -6.28
CA VAL A 634 8.58 -6.55 -5.75
C VAL A 634 8.50 -6.56 -4.23
N GLY A 635 8.61 -7.72 -3.58
CA GLY A 635 8.52 -7.85 -2.12
C GLY A 635 7.12 -8.17 -1.58
N PHE A 636 6.09 -8.26 -2.42
CA PHE A 636 4.72 -8.61 -1.96
C PHE A 636 4.50 -10.14 -1.80
N GLY A 637 5.56 -10.92 -1.58
CA GLY A 637 5.42 -12.35 -1.29
C GLY A 637 5.10 -13.27 -2.47
N LYS A 638 5.32 -12.85 -3.72
CA LYS A 638 5.16 -13.73 -4.91
C LYS A 638 5.92 -15.06 -4.79
N THR A 639 7.11 -15.02 -4.22
CA THR A 639 7.95 -16.20 -3.99
C THR A 639 7.29 -17.19 -3.02
N GLU A 640 6.50 -16.72 -2.06
CA GLU A 640 5.78 -17.60 -1.13
C GLU A 640 4.71 -18.42 -1.85
N VAL A 641 3.98 -17.80 -2.79
CA VAL A 641 3.02 -18.52 -3.65
C VAL A 641 3.72 -19.63 -4.44
N ALA A 642 4.91 -19.35 -4.98
CA ALA A 642 5.72 -20.31 -5.72
C ALA A 642 6.28 -21.44 -4.83
N LEU A 643 6.74 -21.13 -3.62
CA LEU A 643 7.23 -22.12 -2.65
C LEU A 643 6.13 -23.12 -2.28
N ARG A 644 4.91 -22.64 -2.03
CA ARG A 644 3.76 -23.50 -1.70
C ARG A 644 3.31 -24.35 -2.88
N ALA A 645 3.29 -23.80 -4.09
CA ALA A 645 3.04 -24.56 -5.31
C ALA A 645 4.09 -25.67 -5.51
N ALA A 646 5.37 -25.35 -5.32
CA ALA A 646 6.46 -26.32 -5.40
C ALA A 646 6.34 -27.43 -4.35
N PHE A 647 5.97 -27.08 -3.11
CA PHE A 647 5.75 -28.05 -2.04
C PHE A 647 4.66 -29.06 -2.41
N ILE A 648 3.50 -28.59 -2.91
CA ILE A 648 2.40 -29.44 -3.35
C ILE A 648 2.85 -30.36 -4.49
N ALA A 649 3.59 -29.83 -5.46
CA ALA A 649 4.06 -30.62 -6.58
C ALA A 649 5.05 -31.73 -6.16
N VAL A 650 5.98 -31.44 -5.26
CA VAL A 650 6.96 -32.40 -4.77
C VAL A 650 6.32 -33.47 -3.88
N MET A 651 5.44 -33.08 -2.95
CA MET A 651 4.74 -34.01 -2.08
C MET A 651 3.75 -34.89 -2.86
N GLY A 652 3.19 -34.37 -3.96
CA GLY A 652 2.43 -35.15 -4.95
C GLY A 652 3.29 -36.01 -5.87
N GLY A 653 4.59 -36.18 -5.56
CA GLY A 653 5.48 -37.08 -6.28
C GLY A 653 5.89 -36.59 -7.66
N LYS A 654 5.93 -35.29 -7.93
CA LYS A 654 6.46 -34.71 -9.19
C LYS A 654 7.72 -33.87 -8.99
N GLN A 655 8.45 -33.67 -10.08
CA GLN A 655 9.59 -32.76 -10.13
C GLN A 655 9.11 -31.33 -10.45
N VAL A 656 9.85 -30.34 -9.93
CA VAL A 656 9.59 -28.90 -10.13
C VAL A 656 10.79 -28.26 -10.81
N ALA A 657 10.55 -27.44 -11.83
CA ALA A 657 11.56 -26.62 -12.47
C ALA A 657 11.27 -25.13 -12.24
N ILE A 658 12.24 -24.38 -11.75
CA ILE A 658 12.16 -22.92 -11.59
C ILE A 658 13.15 -22.27 -12.57
N LEU A 659 12.60 -21.43 -13.45
CA LEU A 659 13.33 -20.69 -14.47
C LEU A 659 13.48 -19.23 -14.07
N ALA A 660 14.73 -18.84 -13.84
CA ALA A 660 15.13 -17.47 -13.54
C ALA A 660 15.91 -16.83 -14.71
N PRO A 661 15.76 -15.53 -14.97
CA PRO A 661 16.41 -14.88 -16.10
C PRO A 661 17.92 -14.67 -15.89
N THR A 662 18.38 -14.55 -14.64
CA THR A 662 19.79 -14.30 -14.29
C THR A 662 20.33 -15.32 -13.30
N THR A 663 21.66 -15.50 -13.27
CA THR A 663 22.35 -16.40 -12.35
C THR A 663 22.16 -16.00 -10.90
N LEU A 664 22.14 -14.71 -10.59
CA LEU A 664 21.89 -14.18 -9.24
C LEU A 664 20.47 -14.50 -8.74
N LEU A 665 19.45 -14.33 -9.58
CA LEU A 665 18.08 -14.73 -9.22
C LEU A 665 17.98 -16.25 -9.01
N ALA A 666 18.67 -17.04 -9.83
CA ALA A 666 18.72 -18.49 -9.65
C ALA A 666 19.37 -18.87 -8.31
N GLU A 667 20.47 -18.21 -7.92
CA GLU A 667 21.12 -18.42 -6.62
C GLU A 667 20.21 -17.98 -5.46
N GLN A 668 19.57 -16.81 -5.56
CA GLN A 668 18.65 -16.32 -4.54
C GLN A 668 17.47 -17.28 -4.33
N HIS A 669 16.85 -17.76 -5.41
CA HIS A 669 15.81 -18.78 -5.35
C HIS A 669 16.37 -20.08 -4.77
N ALA A 670 17.55 -20.53 -5.19
CA ALA A 670 18.17 -21.75 -4.66
C ALA A 670 18.42 -21.67 -3.15
N GLN A 671 18.90 -20.54 -2.66
CA GLN A 671 19.10 -20.31 -1.22
C GLN A 671 17.76 -20.27 -0.47
N THR A 672 16.80 -19.48 -0.96
CA THR A 672 15.48 -19.37 -0.33
C THR A 672 14.75 -20.70 -0.27
N PHE A 673 14.79 -21.49 -1.35
CA PHE A 673 14.22 -22.83 -1.40
C PHE A 673 14.99 -23.80 -0.50
N ALA A 674 16.33 -23.77 -0.49
CA ALA A 674 17.12 -24.62 0.39
C ALA A 674 16.82 -24.35 1.88
N ASP A 675 16.71 -23.08 2.26
CA ASP A 675 16.38 -22.68 3.63
C ASP A 675 14.95 -23.09 4.00
N ARG A 676 13.98 -22.90 3.10
CA ARG A 676 12.56 -23.25 3.36
C ARG A 676 12.26 -24.75 3.33
N PHE A 677 13.00 -25.53 2.55
CA PHE A 677 12.85 -26.98 2.49
C PHE A 677 13.85 -27.73 3.39
N ALA A 678 14.61 -27.03 4.24
CA ALA A 678 15.64 -27.64 5.09
C ALA A 678 15.12 -28.77 5.99
N ASP A 679 13.89 -28.66 6.48
CA ASP A 679 13.24 -29.64 7.35
C ASP A 679 12.50 -30.76 6.58
N TRP A 680 12.57 -30.76 5.24
CA TRP A 680 11.86 -31.69 4.37
C TRP A 680 12.84 -32.58 3.58
N PRO A 681 12.48 -33.83 3.28
CA PRO A 681 13.34 -34.77 2.54
C PRO A 681 13.32 -34.46 1.03
N VAL A 682 13.59 -33.21 0.65
CA VAL A 682 13.52 -32.71 -0.73
C VAL A 682 14.92 -32.38 -1.22
N ARG A 683 15.29 -32.92 -2.39
CA ARG A 683 16.60 -32.63 -2.99
C ARG A 683 16.49 -31.50 -4.00
N ILE A 684 17.20 -30.41 -3.71
CA ILE A 684 17.23 -29.20 -4.54
C ILE A 684 18.58 -29.13 -5.25
N ALA A 685 18.57 -28.84 -6.56
CA ALA A 685 19.77 -28.58 -7.34
C ALA A 685 19.68 -27.24 -8.08
N GLU A 686 20.82 -26.55 -8.13
CA GLU A 686 20.97 -25.29 -8.84
C GLU A 686 21.73 -25.53 -10.16
N LEU A 687 21.19 -25.00 -11.26
CA LEU A 687 21.82 -25.01 -12.59
C LEU A 687 22.12 -23.58 -13.03
N SER A 688 23.19 -23.04 -12.47
CA SER A 688 23.72 -21.71 -12.76
C SER A 688 25.20 -21.78 -13.16
N ARG A 689 25.81 -20.63 -13.43
CA ARG A 689 27.25 -20.52 -13.68
C ARG A 689 28.09 -20.68 -12.41
N PHE A 690 27.49 -20.62 -11.22
CA PHE A 690 28.19 -20.78 -9.93
C PHE A 690 28.55 -22.23 -9.60
N ARG A 691 27.88 -23.19 -10.25
CA ARG A 691 28.15 -24.62 -10.05
C ARG A 691 29.25 -25.10 -10.98
N SER A 692 30.12 -25.94 -10.44
CA SER A 692 31.18 -26.58 -11.20
C SER A 692 30.62 -27.53 -12.26
N GLY A 693 31.38 -27.77 -13.32
CA GLY A 693 30.96 -28.71 -14.38
C GLY A 693 30.62 -30.10 -13.84
N LYS A 694 31.33 -30.56 -12.79
CA LYS A 694 31.07 -31.84 -12.12
C LYS A 694 29.71 -31.84 -11.42
N GLU A 695 29.36 -30.77 -10.69
CA GLU A 695 28.07 -30.64 -10.02
C GLU A 695 26.92 -30.56 -11.03
N ILE A 696 27.11 -29.86 -12.16
CA ILE A 696 26.10 -29.76 -13.23
C ILE A 696 25.85 -31.12 -13.87
N THR A 697 26.90 -31.89 -14.21
CA THR A 697 26.75 -33.24 -14.76
C THR A 697 26.06 -34.18 -13.76
N GLN A 698 26.37 -34.06 -12.48
CA GLN A 698 25.71 -34.81 -11.42
C GLN A 698 24.22 -34.42 -11.29
N ALA A 699 23.91 -33.13 -11.41
CA ALA A 699 22.54 -32.64 -11.41
C ALA A 699 21.74 -33.18 -12.61
N PHE A 700 22.29 -33.16 -13.83
CA PHE A 700 21.61 -33.74 -15.00
C PHE A 700 21.30 -35.22 -14.82
N LYS A 701 22.26 -35.99 -14.29
CA LYS A 701 22.02 -37.40 -13.96
C LYS A 701 20.93 -37.55 -12.90
N GLY A 702 20.99 -36.75 -11.84
CA GLY A 702 20.00 -36.79 -10.76
C GLY A 702 18.59 -36.39 -11.19
N MET A 703 18.46 -35.52 -12.20
CA MET A 703 17.19 -35.14 -12.82
C MET A 703 16.59 -36.25 -13.67
N ALA A 704 17.43 -36.92 -14.48
CA ALA A 704 17.01 -38.00 -15.37
C ALA A 704 16.64 -39.29 -14.61
N ASP A 705 17.32 -39.55 -13.49
CA ASP A 705 17.06 -40.70 -12.61
C ASP A 705 15.99 -40.38 -11.53
N GLY A 706 15.46 -39.15 -11.48
CA GLY A 706 14.38 -38.73 -10.58
C GLY A 706 14.77 -38.51 -9.12
N THR A 707 16.07 -38.51 -8.81
CA THR A 707 16.63 -38.30 -7.46
C THR A 707 16.68 -36.84 -7.00
N ILE A 708 16.52 -35.90 -7.93
CA ILE A 708 16.39 -34.46 -7.65
C ILE A 708 14.93 -34.07 -7.85
N ASP A 709 14.34 -33.44 -6.84
CA ASP A 709 12.92 -33.09 -6.82
C ASP A 709 12.70 -31.67 -7.36
N ILE A 710 13.54 -30.72 -6.97
CA ILE A 710 13.45 -29.31 -7.39
C ILE A 710 14.73 -28.90 -8.10
N VAL A 711 14.59 -28.29 -9.28
CA VAL A 711 15.71 -27.74 -10.04
C VAL A 711 15.48 -26.26 -10.29
N ILE A 712 16.44 -25.44 -9.88
CA ILE A 712 16.40 -23.99 -10.06
C ILE A 712 17.52 -23.60 -11.01
N GLY A 713 17.21 -22.90 -12.09
CA GLY A 713 18.23 -22.62 -13.09
C GLY A 713 17.87 -21.51 -14.06
N THR A 714 18.88 -21.14 -14.84
CA THR A 714 18.73 -20.16 -15.92
C THR A 714 18.25 -20.83 -17.21
N HIS A 715 18.30 -20.12 -18.34
CA HIS A 715 18.03 -20.65 -19.68
C HIS A 715 18.75 -21.98 -20.02
N LYS A 716 19.80 -22.35 -19.28
CA LYS A 716 20.44 -23.67 -19.39
C LYS A 716 19.48 -24.84 -19.16
N LEU A 717 18.41 -24.64 -18.36
CA LEU A 717 17.33 -25.61 -18.17
C LEU A 717 16.52 -25.90 -19.44
N LEU A 718 16.56 -25.00 -20.43
CA LEU A 718 15.86 -25.13 -21.71
C LEU A 718 16.72 -25.77 -22.81
N SER A 719 17.91 -26.27 -22.47
CA SER A 719 18.77 -26.96 -23.42
C SER A 719 18.31 -28.40 -23.66
N ASP A 720 18.54 -28.92 -24.87
CA ASP A 720 18.09 -30.26 -25.29
C ASP A 720 18.70 -31.40 -24.45
N ASP A 721 19.78 -31.13 -23.72
CA ASP A 721 20.46 -32.07 -22.83
C ASP A 721 19.68 -32.35 -21.53
N VAL A 722 18.66 -31.53 -21.22
CA VAL A 722 17.89 -31.61 -19.98
C VAL A 722 16.72 -32.56 -20.13
N LYS A 723 16.74 -33.65 -19.35
CA LYS A 723 15.66 -34.64 -19.31
C LYS A 723 15.12 -34.80 -17.90
N PHE A 724 13.82 -34.61 -17.73
CA PHE A 724 13.12 -34.86 -16.49
C PHE A 724 12.39 -36.21 -16.54
N THR A 725 12.35 -36.92 -15.42
CA THR A 725 11.60 -38.18 -15.30
C THR A 725 10.11 -37.94 -15.11
N ARG A 726 9.77 -36.96 -14.24
CA ARG A 726 8.40 -36.75 -13.72
C ARG A 726 8.07 -35.27 -13.50
N LEU A 727 8.45 -34.39 -14.43
CA LEU A 727 8.16 -32.95 -14.34
C LEU A 727 6.65 -32.71 -14.24
N GLY A 728 6.23 -31.99 -13.19
CA GLY A 728 4.82 -31.70 -12.92
C GLY A 728 4.49 -30.22 -12.79
N LEU A 729 5.47 -29.37 -12.46
CA LEU A 729 5.28 -27.93 -12.33
C LEU A 729 6.50 -27.17 -12.88
N VAL A 730 6.23 -26.12 -13.66
CA VAL A 730 7.23 -25.15 -14.11
C VAL A 730 6.88 -23.76 -13.56
N ILE A 731 7.82 -23.17 -12.82
CA ILE A 731 7.69 -21.81 -12.28
C ILE A 731 8.60 -20.90 -13.10
N ILE A 732 8.05 -19.82 -13.64
CA ILE A 732 8.78 -18.85 -14.48
C ILE A 732 8.77 -17.50 -13.77
N ASP A 733 9.94 -16.99 -13.40
CA ASP A 733 10.07 -15.66 -12.80
C ASP A 733 10.52 -14.63 -13.84
N GLU A 734 9.87 -13.47 -13.87
CA GLU A 734 10.15 -12.36 -14.79
C GLU A 734 10.21 -12.76 -16.29
N GLU A 735 9.16 -13.43 -16.77
CA GLU A 735 9.04 -13.95 -18.16
C GLU A 735 9.44 -12.95 -19.25
N HIS A 736 9.19 -11.66 -19.03
CA HIS A 736 9.45 -10.61 -20.02
C HIS A 736 10.92 -10.50 -20.43
N ARG A 737 11.86 -10.95 -19.58
CA ARG A 737 13.32 -10.91 -19.82
C ARG A 737 13.86 -12.06 -20.67
N PHE A 738 13.07 -13.08 -20.97
CA PHE A 738 13.50 -14.20 -21.81
C PHE A 738 13.45 -13.83 -23.30
N GLY A 739 14.47 -14.28 -24.05
CA GLY A 739 14.59 -14.06 -25.48
C GLY A 739 13.57 -14.84 -26.32
N VAL A 740 13.42 -14.49 -27.59
CA VAL A 740 12.40 -15.07 -28.49
C VAL A 740 12.47 -16.60 -28.57
N ARG A 741 13.67 -17.16 -28.79
CA ARG A 741 13.88 -18.62 -28.87
C ARG A 741 13.56 -19.35 -27.55
N GLN A 742 13.79 -18.70 -26.41
CA GLN A 742 13.47 -19.25 -25.09
C GLN A 742 11.96 -19.25 -24.87
N LYS A 743 11.26 -18.19 -25.32
CA LYS A 743 9.79 -18.10 -25.25
C LYS A 743 9.10 -19.17 -26.09
N GLU A 744 9.66 -19.57 -27.23
CA GLU A 744 9.14 -20.69 -28.02
C GLU A 744 9.26 -22.03 -27.29
N ALA A 745 10.41 -22.30 -26.66
CA ALA A 745 10.58 -23.49 -25.82
C ALA A 745 9.60 -23.52 -24.63
N LEU A 746 9.38 -22.37 -23.99
CA LEU A 746 8.39 -22.21 -22.91
C LEU A 746 6.96 -22.47 -23.39
N LYS A 747 6.58 -22.05 -24.59
CA LYS A 747 5.25 -22.33 -25.17
C LYS A 747 5.02 -23.83 -25.36
N ALA A 748 6.04 -24.59 -25.74
CA ALA A 748 5.94 -26.04 -25.87
C ALA A 748 5.70 -26.70 -24.49
N LEU A 749 6.45 -26.29 -23.46
CA LEU A 749 6.31 -26.80 -22.09
C LEU A 749 4.93 -26.50 -21.47
N ARG A 750 4.36 -25.32 -21.76
CA ARG A 750 3.00 -24.92 -21.31
C ARG A 750 1.89 -25.82 -21.81
N ALA A 751 2.12 -26.60 -22.86
CA ALA A 751 1.12 -27.52 -23.40
C ALA A 751 1.08 -28.87 -22.66
N GLU A 752 2.07 -29.16 -21.81
CA GLU A 752 2.28 -30.48 -21.22
C GLU A 752 2.31 -30.48 -19.68
N VAL A 753 2.67 -29.35 -19.05
CA VAL A 753 2.92 -29.25 -17.62
C VAL A 753 2.20 -28.04 -17.03
N ASP A 754 1.87 -28.10 -15.73
CA ASP A 754 1.37 -26.95 -14.99
C ASP A 754 2.41 -25.82 -14.96
N VAL A 755 1.99 -24.59 -15.27
CA VAL A 755 2.87 -23.42 -15.34
C VAL A 755 2.39 -22.32 -14.40
N LEU A 756 3.29 -21.84 -13.55
CA LEU A 756 3.10 -20.67 -12.69
C LEU A 756 4.07 -19.58 -13.14
N THR A 757 3.56 -18.43 -13.56
CA THR A 757 4.39 -17.27 -13.93
C THR A 757 4.32 -16.19 -12.85
N LEU A 758 5.46 -15.64 -12.45
CA LEU A 758 5.57 -14.54 -11.50
C LEU A 758 6.06 -13.27 -12.22
N THR A 759 5.45 -12.12 -11.93
CA THR A 759 5.90 -10.84 -12.49
C THR A 759 5.68 -9.67 -11.52
N ALA A 760 6.58 -8.69 -11.54
CA ALA A 760 6.40 -7.44 -10.82
C ALA A 760 5.46 -6.45 -11.55
N THR A 761 5.53 -6.42 -12.87
CA THR A 761 4.70 -5.57 -13.73
C THR A 761 4.05 -6.47 -14.78
N PRO A 762 2.71 -6.52 -14.88
CA PRO A 762 2.08 -7.36 -15.88
C PRO A 762 2.37 -6.78 -17.26
N ILE A 763 2.81 -7.63 -18.19
CA ILE A 763 2.94 -7.22 -19.60
C ILE A 763 1.52 -6.91 -20.08
N PRO A 764 1.25 -5.78 -20.74
CA PRO A 764 -0.12 -5.41 -21.13
C PRO A 764 -0.84 -6.48 -21.96
N ARG A 765 -0.11 -7.28 -22.77
CA ARG A 765 -0.63 -8.44 -23.50
C ARG A 765 -1.24 -9.47 -22.56
N THR A 766 -0.48 -9.79 -21.53
CA THR A 766 -0.79 -10.84 -20.57
C THR A 766 -1.87 -10.39 -19.60
N LEU A 767 -1.95 -9.08 -19.33
CA LEU A 767 -3.05 -8.46 -18.61
C LEU A 767 -4.36 -8.53 -19.40
N GLY A 768 -4.35 -8.21 -20.71
CA GLY A 768 -5.51 -8.38 -21.58
C GLY A 768 -6.03 -9.82 -21.59
N MET A 769 -5.15 -10.80 -21.82
CA MET A 769 -5.51 -12.23 -21.82
C MET A 769 -5.99 -12.76 -20.46
N ALA A 770 -5.49 -12.18 -19.36
CA ALA A 770 -5.88 -12.51 -18.00
C ALA A 770 -7.29 -12.02 -17.66
N LEU A 771 -7.59 -10.76 -18.02
CA LEU A 771 -8.89 -10.12 -17.80
C LEU A 771 -10.03 -10.79 -18.59
N GLU A 772 -9.69 -11.54 -19.64
CA GLU A 772 -10.63 -12.21 -20.54
C GLU A 772 -10.92 -13.68 -20.12
N GLY A 773 -10.35 -14.14 -18.99
CA GLY A 773 -10.53 -15.51 -18.47
C GLY A 773 -9.94 -16.59 -19.39
N LEU A 774 -9.01 -16.20 -20.26
CA LEU A 774 -8.22 -17.10 -21.09
C LEU A 774 -7.01 -17.60 -20.29
N ARG A 775 -6.32 -16.69 -19.59
CA ARG A 775 -5.25 -17.03 -18.65
C ARG A 775 -5.72 -16.76 -17.22
N ASP A 776 -5.54 -17.72 -16.33
CA ASP A 776 -5.89 -17.50 -14.92
C ASP A 776 -4.91 -16.51 -14.30
N PHE A 777 -5.43 -15.56 -13.53
CA PHE A 777 -4.65 -14.43 -13.03
C PHE A 777 -4.96 -14.15 -11.56
N SER A 778 -3.93 -13.78 -10.81
CA SER A 778 -4.05 -13.35 -9.42
C SER A 778 -3.19 -12.12 -9.20
N ILE A 779 -3.78 -11.10 -8.56
CA ILE A 779 -3.09 -9.86 -8.19
C ILE A 779 -2.82 -9.92 -6.70
N ILE A 780 -1.62 -9.53 -6.30
CA ILE A 780 -1.24 -9.22 -4.93
C ILE A 780 -0.96 -7.72 -4.91
N ALA A 781 -1.94 -6.92 -4.46
CA ALA A 781 -1.87 -5.47 -4.39
C ALA A 781 -1.60 -4.98 -2.95
N THR A 782 -2.02 -5.75 -1.97
CA THR A 782 -1.83 -5.46 -0.55
C THR A 782 -0.38 -5.74 -0.17
N ALA A 783 0.34 -4.69 0.21
CA ALA A 783 1.70 -4.81 0.73
C ALA A 783 1.71 -5.59 2.06
N PRO A 784 2.73 -6.43 2.33
CA PRO A 784 2.96 -6.98 3.66
C PRO A 784 3.14 -5.86 4.69
N GLN A 785 2.72 -6.10 5.94
CA GLN A 785 2.76 -5.09 7.01
C GLN A 785 4.16 -4.45 7.16
N LYS A 786 4.18 -3.15 7.50
CA LYS A 786 5.37 -2.30 7.74
C LYS A 786 6.14 -1.81 6.50
N ARG A 787 5.63 -2.03 5.29
CA ARG A 787 6.20 -1.36 4.12
C ARG A 787 5.67 0.06 4.01
N LEU A 788 6.56 1.04 4.11
CA LEU A 788 6.25 2.44 3.89
C LEU A 788 6.34 2.77 2.39
N ALA A 789 5.49 3.70 1.94
CA ALA A 789 5.53 4.26 0.58
C ALA A 789 6.92 4.82 0.25
N ILE A 790 7.38 4.72 -1.00
CA ILE A 790 8.70 5.24 -1.39
C ILE A 790 8.52 6.70 -1.83
N LYS A 791 9.08 7.64 -1.06
CA LYS A 791 9.02 9.07 -1.40
C LYS A 791 9.89 9.34 -2.63
N THR A 792 9.25 9.84 -3.68
CA THR A 792 9.86 9.97 -5.01
C THR A 792 10.02 11.45 -5.36
N PHE A 793 11.23 11.86 -5.74
CA PHE A 793 11.55 13.28 -5.99
C PHE A 793 12.12 13.47 -7.39
N VAL A 794 11.55 14.39 -8.16
CA VAL A 794 12.17 14.86 -9.41
C VAL A 794 12.90 16.17 -9.12
N ARG A 795 14.22 16.21 -9.32
CA ARG A 795 15.07 17.37 -9.00
C ARG A 795 16.15 17.60 -10.06
N SER A 796 16.59 18.84 -10.19
CA SER A 796 17.81 19.13 -10.96
C SER A 796 19.03 18.53 -10.26
N GLU A 797 19.99 18.02 -11.04
CA GLU A 797 21.24 17.47 -10.50
C GLU A 797 22.03 18.58 -9.79
N GLY A 798 22.38 18.34 -8.52
CA GLY A 798 23.20 19.25 -7.72
C GLY A 798 23.96 18.49 -6.65
N GLU A 799 25.22 18.89 -6.42
CA GLU A 799 26.13 18.22 -5.48
C GLU A 799 25.58 18.22 -4.05
N ALA A 800 24.94 19.31 -3.63
CA ALA A 800 24.32 19.42 -2.31
C ALA A 800 23.21 18.36 -2.10
N ILE A 801 22.35 18.16 -3.10
CA ILE A 801 21.25 17.18 -3.04
C ILE A 801 21.80 15.76 -2.99
N ILE A 802 22.78 15.43 -3.84
CA ILE A 802 23.42 14.11 -3.86
C ILE A 802 24.06 13.84 -2.50
N ARG A 803 24.83 14.80 -1.98
CA ARG A 803 25.51 14.65 -0.69
C ARG A 803 24.51 14.44 0.44
N GLU A 804 23.45 15.23 0.48
CA GLU A 804 22.42 15.13 1.50
C GLU A 804 21.69 13.78 1.47
N ALA A 805 21.24 13.36 0.28
CA ALA A 805 20.56 12.09 0.08
C ALA A 805 21.45 10.91 0.52
N CYS A 806 22.73 10.94 0.17
CA CYS A 806 23.67 9.92 0.58
C CYS A 806 23.93 9.93 2.10
N LEU A 807 24.21 11.10 2.69
CA LEU A 807 24.49 11.18 4.13
C LEU A 807 23.29 10.78 4.98
N ARG A 808 22.07 11.08 4.54
CA ARG A 808 20.82 10.63 5.20
C ARG A 808 20.78 9.12 5.36
N GLU A 809 21.12 8.38 4.31
CA GLU A 809 21.14 6.92 4.33
C GLU A 809 22.32 6.36 5.13
N LEU A 810 23.51 6.94 4.95
CA LEU A 810 24.73 6.49 5.64
C LEU A 810 24.62 6.62 7.16
N LYS A 811 24.00 7.71 7.65
CA LYS A 811 23.83 7.95 9.09
C LYS A 811 22.91 6.95 9.77
N ARG A 812 21.91 6.41 9.05
CA ARG A 812 21.06 5.33 9.54
C ARG A 812 21.66 3.93 9.35
N GLY A 813 22.92 3.84 8.90
CA GLY A 813 23.59 2.57 8.65
C GLY A 813 23.08 1.81 7.41
N GLY A 814 22.38 2.51 6.52
CA GLY A 814 21.84 1.94 5.30
C GLY A 814 22.81 1.98 4.11
N GLN A 815 22.32 1.51 2.97
CA GLN A 815 23.06 1.44 1.71
C GLN A 815 22.31 2.16 0.58
N ILE A 816 23.05 2.60 -0.43
CA ILE A 816 22.53 3.46 -1.49
C ILE A 816 22.81 2.84 -2.86
N TYR A 817 21.79 2.82 -3.71
CA TYR A 817 21.98 2.63 -5.15
C TYR A 817 22.19 3.97 -5.83
N PHE A 818 23.35 4.16 -6.46
CA PHE A 818 23.58 5.32 -7.33
C PHE A 818 23.60 4.84 -8.77
N LEU A 819 22.53 5.10 -9.51
CA LEU A 819 22.35 4.64 -10.87
C LEU A 819 22.93 5.66 -11.85
N HIS A 820 23.95 5.25 -12.61
CA HIS A 820 24.57 6.00 -13.70
C HIS A 820 24.67 5.09 -14.94
N ASN A 821 23.75 5.27 -15.89
CA ASN A 821 23.56 4.34 -17.01
C ASN A 821 24.49 4.60 -18.22
N GLU A 822 25.75 4.96 -17.98
CA GLU A 822 26.76 5.18 -19.03
C GLU A 822 28.12 4.62 -18.55
N VAL A 823 28.55 3.50 -19.14
CA VAL A 823 29.76 2.78 -18.70
C VAL A 823 31.03 3.59 -18.96
N GLU A 824 31.10 4.32 -20.07
CA GLU A 824 32.27 5.12 -20.45
C GLU A 824 32.62 6.20 -19.41
N THR A 825 31.60 6.77 -18.76
CA THR A 825 31.76 7.89 -17.81
C THR A 825 31.61 7.47 -16.35
N ILE A 826 31.39 6.18 -16.06
CA ILE A 826 31.14 5.70 -14.70
C ILE A 826 32.33 5.90 -13.76
N GLN A 827 33.57 5.81 -14.29
CA GLN A 827 34.78 6.03 -13.50
C GLN A 827 34.98 7.51 -13.15
N ASN A 828 34.59 8.43 -14.05
CA ASN A 828 34.60 9.86 -13.76
C ASN A 828 33.58 10.17 -12.65
N ARG A 829 32.41 9.53 -12.70
CA ARG A 829 31.39 9.67 -11.67
C ARG A 829 31.85 9.11 -10.33
N LEU A 830 32.58 7.99 -10.31
CA LEU A 830 33.20 7.44 -9.10
C LEU A 830 34.15 8.46 -8.45
N ALA A 831 35.03 9.09 -9.23
CA ALA A 831 35.96 10.09 -8.73
C ALA A 831 35.23 11.28 -8.08
N MET A 832 34.22 11.82 -8.76
CA MET A 832 33.39 12.92 -8.26
C MET A 832 32.63 12.54 -6.98
N LEU A 833 32.05 11.34 -6.91
CA LEU A 833 31.38 10.87 -5.69
C LEU A 833 32.34 10.62 -4.53
N THR A 834 33.56 10.16 -4.81
CA THR A 834 34.58 9.93 -3.77
C THR A 834 35.05 11.25 -3.16
N GLU A 835 35.16 12.30 -3.97
CA GLU A 835 35.48 13.65 -3.49
C GLU A 835 34.32 14.26 -2.68
N LEU A 836 33.08 14.08 -3.15
CA LEU A 836 31.88 14.61 -2.51
C LEU A 836 31.54 13.91 -1.18
N LEU A 837 31.82 12.60 -1.08
CA LEU A 837 31.45 11.72 0.02
C LEU A 837 32.68 10.95 0.54
N PRO A 838 33.63 11.63 1.21
CA PRO A 838 34.84 11.00 1.74
C PRO A 838 34.54 9.94 2.81
N GLU A 839 33.36 10.00 3.45
CA GLU A 839 32.94 9.03 4.47
C GLU A 839 32.37 7.73 3.85
N ALA A 840 32.09 7.70 2.54
CA ALA A 840 31.41 6.59 1.88
C ALA A 840 32.38 5.56 1.28
N ARG A 841 32.04 4.27 1.44
CA ARG A 841 32.71 3.17 0.71
C ARG A 841 31.92 2.86 -0.56
N ILE A 842 32.46 3.22 -1.71
CA ILE A 842 31.79 3.13 -3.00
C ILE A 842 32.35 1.94 -3.81
N ALA A 843 31.47 1.12 -4.37
CA ALA A 843 31.81 0.08 -5.34
C ALA A 843 31.13 0.32 -6.69
N VAL A 844 31.75 -0.14 -7.77
CA VAL A 844 31.23 0.02 -9.15
C VAL A 844 30.73 -1.32 -9.69
N ALA A 845 29.53 -1.33 -10.27
CA ALA A 845 28.92 -2.50 -10.89
C ALA A 845 28.25 -2.16 -12.25
N HIS A 846 28.77 -2.69 -13.36
CA HIS A 846 28.17 -2.48 -14.68
C HIS A 846 28.20 -3.74 -15.56
N GLY A 847 27.33 -3.80 -16.57
CA GLY A 847 27.12 -5.00 -17.40
C GLY A 847 28.30 -5.40 -18.31
N GLN A 848 29.24 -4.51 -18.57
CA GLN A 848 30.49 -4.83 -19.31
C GLN A 848 31.59 -5.44 -18.43
N MET A 849 31.40 -5.48 -17.09
CA MET A 849 32.35 -6.15 -16.21
C MET A 849 32.37 -7.64 -16.52
N HIS A 850 33.52 -8.27 -16.30
CA HIS A 850 33.57 -9.72 -16.33
C HIS A 850 32.61 -10.26 -15.26
N GLU A 851 31.78 -11.24 -15.60
CA GLU A 851 30.69 -11.70 -14.72
C GLU A 851 31.18 -12.06 -13.31
N ARG A 852 32.33 -12.74 -13.20
CA ARG A 852 32.97 -13.05 -11.90
C ARG A 852 33.26 -11.82 -11.04
N ASP A 853 33.67 -10.71 -11.64
CA ASP A 853 34.01 -9.49 -10.90
C ASP A 853 32.74 -8.77 -10.43
N LEU A 854 31.72 -8.72 -11.30
CA LEU A 854 30.41 -8.20 -10.97
C LEU A 854 29.78 -9.00 -9.81
N GLU A 855 29.81 -10.32 -9.89
CA GLU A 855 29.30 -11.23 -8.85
C GLU A 855 30.00 -11.01 -7.49
N LYS A 856 31.32 -10.80 -7.50
CA LYS A 856 32.09 -10.49 -6.29
C LYS A 856 31.67 -9.15 -5.68
N VAL A 857 31.57 -8.09 -6.49
CA VAL A 857 31.14 -6.77 -6.03
C VAL A 857 29.74 -6.82 -5.42
N MET A 858 28.82 -7.55 -6.06
CA MET A 858 27.46 -7.71 -5.55
C MET A 858 27.43 -8.41 -4.19
N ARG A 859 28.21 -9.48 -4.01
CA ARG A 859 28.33 -10.19 -2.74
C ARG A 859 28.89 -9.30 -1.63
N ASP A 860 29.92 -8.52 -1.95
CA ASP A 860 30.52 -7.57 -1.01
C ASP A 860 29.55 -6.45 -0.62
N PHE A 861 28.70 -6.02 -1.56
CA PHE A 861 27.64 -5.06 -1.30
C PHE A 861 26.56 -5.64 -0.37
N VAL A 862 26.06 -6.86 -0.62
CA VAL A 862 25.10 -7.55 0.27
C VAL A 862 25.69 -7.72 1.68
N ALA A 863 26.98 -8.03 1.79
CA ALA A 863 27.68 -8.16 3.07
C ALA A 863 28.04 -6.82 3.75
N GLN A 864 27.49 -5.68 3.29
CA GLN A 864 27.72 -4.32 3.82
C GLN A 864 29.20 -3.88 3.87
N ARG A 865 30.07 -4.47 3.04
CA ARG A 865 31.46 -4.02 2.90
C ARG A 865 31.55 -2.67 2.19
N PHE A 866 30.57 -2.37 1.36
CA PHE A 866 30.38 -1.09 0.68
C PHE A 866 29.03 -0.50 1.06
N ASN A 867 28.97 0.84 1.13
CA ASN A 867 27.75 1.56 1.48
C ASN A 867 27.03 2.11 0.24
N ILE A 868 27.76 2.39 -0.84
CA ILE A 868 27.20 2.90 -2.09
C ILE A 868 27.56 1.97 -3.25
N LEU A 869 26.57 1.54 -4.01
CA LEU A 869 26.76 0.83 -5.27
C LEU A 869 26.51 1.78 -6.44
N LEU A 870 27.59 2.24 -7.07
CA LEU A 870 27.56 3.00 -8.32
C LEU A 870 27.35 2.01 -9.47
N CYS A 871 26.17 2.02 -10.08
CA CYS A 871 25.76 0.96 -11.00
C CYS A 871 25.00 1.44 -12.24
N THR A 872 24.97 0.59 -13.27
CA THR A 872 24.04 0.75 -14.41
C THR A 872 22.70 0.10 -14.10
N THR A 873 21.79 -0.02 -15.09
CA THR A 873 20.51 -0.75 -14.95
C THR A 873 20.62 -2.22 -14.58
N ILE A 874 21.81 -2.74 -14.29
CA ILE A 874 22.00 -4.13 -13.88
C ILE A 874 21.26 -4.47 -12.58
N ILE A 875 21.04 -3.48 -11.72
CA ILE A 875 20.23 -3.62 -10.49
C ILE A 875 18.73 -3.80 -10.78
N GLU A 876 18.27 -3.54 -12.00
CA GLU A 876 16.93 -3.89 -12.48
C GLU A 876 16.70 -5.40 -12.41
N THR A 877 17.77 -6.22 -12.45
CA THR A 877 17.69 -7.67 -12.34
C THR A 877 17.98 -8.15 -10.92
N GLY A 878 16.92 -8.51 -10.19
CA GLY A 878 16.99 -9.56 -9.18
C GLY A 878 17.73 -9.29 -7.88
N ILE A 879 18.30 -8.11 -7.65
CA ILE A 879 19.04 -7.86 -6.41
C ILE A 879 18.07 -7.35 -5.33
N ASP A 880 18.02 -8.09 -4.23
CA ASP A 880 17.31 -7.74 -3.00
C ASP A 880 18.32 -7.40 -1.92
N VAL A 881 18.42 -6.12 -1.54
CA VAL A 881 19.25 -5.67 -0.43
C VAL A 881 18.32 -4.94 0.55
N PRO A 882 17.89 -5.59 1.65
CA PRO A 882 16.96 -5.02 2.62
C PRO A 882 17.45 -3.71 3.24
N THR A 883 18.77 -3.57 3.35
CA THR A 883 19.47 -2.41 3.90
C THR A 883 19.62 -1.25 2.91
N ALA A 884 19.27 -1.45 1.64
CA ALA A 884 19.29 -0.40 0.63
C ALA A 884 17.95 0.33 0.57
N ASN A 885 17.87 1.50 1.21
CA ASN A 885 16.62 2.27 1.32
C ASN A 885 16.64 3.61 0.58
N THR A 886 17.74 3.98 -0.07
CA THR A 886 17.83 5.16 -0.94
C THR A 886 18.34 4.79 -2.32
N ILE A 887 17.65 5.26 -3.36
CA ILE A 887 18.11 5.18 -4.76
C ILE A 887 18.21 6.58 -5.36
N ILE A 888 19.34 6.84 -6.04
CA ILE A 888 19.59 8.08 -6.78
C ILE A 888 19.74 7.69 -8.25
N MET A 889 18.86 8.20 -9.10
CA MET A 889 18.81 7.93 -10.53
C MET A 889 19.34 9.12 -11.32
N HIS A 890 20.58 9.03 -11.80
CA HIS A 890 21.14 10.04 -12.69
C HIS A 890 20.51 9.94 -14.08
N ARG A 891 20.12 11.10 -14.66
CA ARG A 891 19.46 11.21 -15.96
C ARG A 891 18.16 10.41 -16.04
N ALA A 892 17.28 10.60 -15.05
CA ALA A 892 15.98 9.94 -14.97
C ALA A 892 15.11 10.18 -16.23
N ASP A 893 15.33 11.30 -16.93
CA ASP A 893 14.71 11.67 -18.20
C ASP A 893 14.88 10.63 -19.33
N LYS A 894 15.95 9.84 -19.28
CA LYS A 894 16.28 8.83 -20.31
C LYS A 894 15.61 7.47 -20.08
N PHE A 895 14.94 7.22 -18.97
CA PHE A 895 14.36 5.91 -18.64
C PHE A 895 12.89 5.78 -19.03
N GLY A 896 12.46 4.56 -19.35
CA GLY A 896 11.03 4.24 -19.50
C GLY A 896 10.30 4.18 -18.15
N LEU A 897 8.98 4.36 -18.14
CA LEU A 897 8.17 4.39 -16.91
C LEU A 897 8.27 3.05 -16.15
N ALA A 898 8.13 1.92 -16.85
CA ALA A 898 8.32 0.59 -16.25
C ALA A 898 9.71 0.40 -15.63
N GLN A 899 10.76 0.94 -16.27
CA GLN A 899 12.13 0.85 -15.74
C GLN A 899 12.27 1.69 -14.47
N LEU A 900 11.77 2.93 -14.48
CA LEU A 900 11.77 3.81 -13.30
C LEU A 900 11.04 3.14 -12.13
N HIS A 901 9.89 2.51 -12.38
CA HIS A 901 9.15 1.78 -11.36
C HIS A 901 9.91 0.58 -10.81
N GLN A 902 10.47 -0.25 -11.68
CA GLN A 902 11.25 -1.42 -11.26
C GLN A 902 12.48 -1.02 -10.47
N LEU A 903 13.18 0.04 -10.88
CA LEU A 903 14.34 0.60 -10.17
C LEU A 903 13.92 1.19 -8.82
N ARG A 904 12.82 1.97 -8.77
CA ARG A 904 12.24 2.49 -7.53
C ARG A 904 11.92 1.37 -6.55
N GLY A 905 11.28 0.30 -7.03
CA GLY A 905 10.93 -0.88 -6.22
C GLY A 905 12.12 -1.69 -5.70
N ARG A 906 13.37 -1.35 -6.07
CA ARG A 906 14.57 -1.98 -5.50
C ARG A 906 14.90 -1.48 -4.09
N VAL A 907 14.33 -0.36 -3.67
CA VAL A 907 14.48 0.19 -2.31
C VAL A 907 13.17 0.11 -1.53
N GLY A 908 13.23 0.33 -0.21
CA GLY A 908 12.02 0.32 0.65
C GLY A 908 11.52 -1.09 0.94
N ARG A 909 12.45 -1.98 1.28
CA ARG A 909 12.16 -3.35 1.73
C ARG A 909 12.33 -3.53 3.25
N SER A 910 12.80 -2.48 3.94
CA SER A 910 12.86 -2.42 5.40
C SER A 910 11.65 -1.69 5.99
N HIS A 911 11.59 -1.60 7.31
CA HIS A 911 10.60 -0.83 8.07
C HIS A 911 10.90 0.68 8.08
N HIS A 912 11.98 1.13 7.43
CA HIS A 912 12.34 2.53 7.35
C HIS A 912 11.81 3.17 6.06
N GLN A 913 11.46 4.45 6.15
CA GLN A 913 11.10 5.28 5.01
C GLN A 913 12.17 5.23 3.92
N ALA A 914 11.79 4.85 2.71
CA ALA A 914 12.68 4.84 1.56
C ALA A 914 12.52 6.08 0.69
N TYR A 915 13.60 6.43 -0.03
CA TYR A 915 13.67 7.63 -0.86
C TYR A 915 14.19 7.30 -2.25
N ALA A 916 13.55 7.85 -3.28
CA ALA A 916 13.97 7.76 -4.67
C ALA A 916 14.19 9.16 -5.24
N TYR A 917 15.43 9.49 -5.59
CA TYR A 917 15.81 10.77 -6.20
C TYR A 917 16.01 10.60 -7.71
N LEU A 918 15.12 11.18 -8.51
CA LEU A 918 15.16 11.20 -9.96
C LEU A 918 15.82 12.51 -10.40
N LEU A 919 17.10 12.43 -10.76
CA LEU A 919 17.91 13.59 -11.14
C LEU A 919 17.81 13.86 -12.64
N VAL A 920 17.51 15.11 -13.00
CA VAL A 920 17.50 15.62 -14.37
C VAL A 920 18.45 16.81 -14.50
N HIS A 921 18.90 17.14 -15.71
CA HIS A 921 19.84 18.26 -15.89
C HIS A 921 19.14 19.62 -15.65
N ASP A 922 17.96 19.77 -16.23
CA ASP A 922 17.08 20.92 -16.03
C ASP A 922 15.63 20.43 -16.08
N VAL A 923 14.84 20.80 -15.07
CA VAL A 923 13.42 20.46 -14.98
C VAL A 923 12.62 21.22 -16.05
N GLN A 924 13.03 22.43 -16.42
CA GLN A 924 12.30 23.27 -17.39
C GLN A 924 12.58 22.85 -18.85
N GLY A 925 13.76 22.30 -19.12
CA GLY A 925 14.17 21.80 -20.45
C GLY A 925 13.71 20.37 -20.79
N LEU A 926 12.88 19.73 -19.97
CA LEU A 926 12.38 18.37 -20.24
C LEU A 926 11.45 18.33 -21.46
N THR A 927 11.52 17.23 -22.22
CA THR A 927 10.51 16.98 -23.25
C THR A 927 9.16 16.69 -22.58
N LYS A 928 8.04 17.07 -23.22
CA LYS A 928 6.69 16.82 -22.68
C LYS A 928 6.47 15.36 -22.29
N LEU A 929 7.01 14.42 -23.07
CA LEU A 929 6.92 12.98 -22.80
C LEU A 929 7.74 12.58 -21.56
N ALA A 930 8.95 13.12 -21.38
CA ALA A 930 9.75 12.86 -20.20
C ALA A 930 9.12 13.46 -18.94
N GLN A 931 8.57 14.67 -19.04
CA GLN A 931 7.87 15.32 -17.95
C GLN A 931 6.64 14.51 -17.51
N ARG A 932 5.77 14.09 -18.44
CA ARG A 932 4.61 13.23 -18.10
C ARG A 932 5.01 11.92 -17.41
N ARG A 933 6.09 11.26 -17.86
CA ARG A 933 6.59 10.02 -17.23
C ARG A 933 7.10 10.27 -15.80
N LEU A 934 7.83 11.37 -15.60
CA LEU A 934 8.38 11.75 -14.30
C LEU A 934 7.28 12.22 -13.32
N ASP A 935 6.27 12.94 -13.81
CA ASP A 935 5.11 13.34 -13.03
C ASP A 935 4.27 12.11 -12.64
N ALA A 936 4.06 11.17 -13.56
CA ALA A 936 3.34 9.93 -13.29
C ALA A 936 4.03 9.10 -12.19
N ILE A 937 5.35 8.86 -12.28
CA ILE A 937 6.06 8.10 -11.24
C ILE A 937 6.11 8.84 -9.89
N GLN A 938 6.07 10.17 -9.90
CA GLN A 938 6.05 10.99 -8.68
C GLN A 938 4.68 10.98 -8.00
N GLN A 939 3.58 11.02 -8.76
CA GLN A 939 2.22 10.98 -8.22
C GLN A 939 1.85 9.61 -7.64
N MET A 940 2.52 8.54 -8.08
CA MET A 940 2.27 7.17 -7.64
C MET A 940 3.03 6.84 -6.34
N GLU A 941 2.81 7.62 -5.27
CA GLU A 941 3.46 7.41 -3.97
C GLU A 941 2.91 6.16 -3.24
N GLU A 942 1.69 5.73 -3.54
CA GLU A 942 1.03 4.58 -2.88
C GLU A 942 1.56 3.20 -3.34
N LEU A 943 1.60 2.26 -2.39
CA LEU A 943 1.97 0.86 -2.58
C LEU A 943 0.84 0.10 -3.32
N GLY A 944 1.19 -0.79 -4.26
CA GLY A 944 0.21 -1.48 -5.12
C GLY A 944 -0.05 -0.80 -6.46
N SER A 945 0.67 0.30 -6.74
CA SER A 945 0.58 1.08 -7.98
C SER A 945 1.18 0.40 -9.23
N GLY A 946 1.82 -0.77 -9.10
CA GLY A 946 2.41 -1.50 -10.24
C GLY A 946 1.41 -1.87 -11.35
N PHE A 947 0.13 -2.10 -11.00
CA PHE A 947 -0.94 -2.31 -11.97
C PHE A 947 -1.29 -1.03 -12.75
N TYR A 948 -1.50 0.08 -12.03
CA TYR A 948 -1.72 1.41 -12.62
C TYR A 948 -0.57 1.83 -13.52
N LEU A 949 0.65 1.46 -13.15
CA LEU A 949 1.84 1.81 -13.92
C LEU A 949 1.93 1.04 -15.23
N ALA A 950 1.48 -0.21 -15.26
CA ALA A 950 1.37 -0.97 -16.50
C ALA A 950 0.28 -0.42 -17.43
N MET A 951 -0.83 0.09 -16.86
CA MET A 951 -1.87 0.78 -17.61
C MET A 951 -1.35 2.11 -18.20
N HIS A 952 -0.68 2.94 -17.42
CA HIS A 952 -0.07 4.17 -17.93
C HIS A 952 1.10 3.90 -18.90
N ASP A 953 1.93 2.88 -18.68
CA ASP A 953 3.00 2.52 -19.63
C ASP A 953 2.40 2.02 -20.95
N LEU A 954 1.27 1.30 -20.92
CA LEU A 954 0.49 0.95 -22.11
C LEU A 954 -0.05 2.20 -22.82
N GLU A 955 -0.62 3.16 -22.09
CA GLU A 955 -1.12 4.42 -22.66
C GLU A 955 0.00 5.27 -23.27
N ILE A 956 1.16 5.31 -22.62
CA ILE A 956 2.30 6.14 -23.03
C ILE A 956 3.04 5.53 -24.22
N ARG A 957 3.17 4.20 -24.30
CA ARG A 957 3.82 3.51 -25.43
C ARG A 957 2.88 3.22 -26.60
N GLY A 958 1.57 3.18 -26.35
CA GLY A 958 0.56 2.69 -27.29
C GLY A 958 0.49 1.16 -27.31
N ALA A 959 -0.69 0.60 -27.60
CA ALA A 959 -0.95 -0.85 -27.59
C ALA A 959 -0.20 -1.66 -28.68
N GLY A 960 0.50 -0.98 -29.59
CA GLY A 960 1.02 -1.55 -30.84
C GLY A 960 2.16 -2.56 -30.72
N GLU A 961 3.10 -2.42 -29.78
CA GLU A 961 4.24 -3.36 -29.67
C GLU A 961 3.86 -4.72 -29.05
N VAL A 962 2.70 -4.78 -28.40
CA VAL A 962 2.39 -5.80 -27.39
C VAL A 962 1.82 -7.09 -28.01
N LEU A 963 1.17 -6.98 -29.16
CA LEU A 963 0.46 -8.07 -29.82
C LEU A 963 1.12 -8.56 -31.12
N GLY A 964 2.21 -7.90 -31.55
CA GLY A 964 2.99 -8.20 -32.75
C GLY A 964 2.77 -7.15 -33.84
N GLU A 965 3.77 -6.95 -34.71
CA GLU A 965 3.78 -5.87 -35.71
C GLU A 965 2.56 -5.86 -36.67
N SER A 966 1.87 -6.99 -36.85
CA SER A 966 0.69 -7.09 -37.71
C SER A 966 -0.64 -6.69 -37.06
N GLN A 967 -0.69 -6.50 -35.73
CA GLN A 967 -1.93 -6.25 -34.97
C GLN A 967 -2.04 -4.81 -34.43
N SER A 968 -1.00 -4.00 -34.59
CA SER A 968 -0.85 -2.67 -33.98
C SER A 968 -1.70 -1.57 -34.61
N GLY A 969 -1.97 -1.65 -35.91
CA GLY A 969 -2.68 -0.61 -36.67
C GLY A 969 -4.13 -0.44 -36.25
N GLU A 970 -4.89 -1.54 -36.15
CA GLU A 970 -6.33 -1.50 -35.92
C GLU A 970 -6.70 -1.13 -34.47
N MET A 971 -5.88 -1.51 -33.48
CA MET A 971 -6.06 -1.06 -32.08
C MET A 971 -5.91 0.45 -31.92
N THR A 972 -5.05 1.07 -32.73
CA THR A 972 -4.90 2.53 -32.78
C THR A 972 -6.12 3.18 -33.41
N GLU A 973 -6.75 2.54 -34.40
CA GLU A 973 -7.96 3.07 -35.04
C GLU A 973 -9.22 2.97 -34.17
N ILE A 974 -9.43 1.87 -33.44
CA ILE A 974 -10.67 1.64 -32.67
C ILE A 974 -10.55 1.82 -31.15
N GLY A 975 -9.32 1.87 -30.62
CA GLY A 975 -9.03 1.95 -29.19
C GLY A 975 -9.00 0.58 -28.49
N PHE A 976 -8.11 0.46 -27.50
CA PHE A 976 -7.85 -0.80 -26.77
C PHE A 976 -9.09 -1.40 -26.10
N GLN A 977 -9.89 -0.59 -25.38
CA GLN A 977 -11.05 -1.09 -24.64
C GLN A 977 -12.09 -1.75 -25.56
N LEU A 978 -12.43 -1.09 -26.68
CA LEU A 978 -13.40 -1.61 -27.63
C LEU A 978 -12.89 -2.89 -28.32
N TYR A 979 -11.59 -2.92 -28.64
CA TYR A 979 -10.95 -4.11 -29.20
C TYR A 979 -11.06 -5.31 -28.24
N SER A 980 -10.77 -5.12 -26.95
CA SER A 980 -10.91 -6.15 -25.92
C SER A 980 -12.36 -6.59 -25.72
N ASP A 981 -13.33 -5.68 -25.76
CA ASP A 981 -14.75 -6.04 -25.66
C ASP A 981 -15.20 -6.91 -26.85
N MET A 982 -14.73 -6.59 -28.06
CA MET A 982 -14.98 -7.38 -29.27
C MET A 982 -14.34 -8.77 -29.19
N LEU A 983 -13.11 -8.86 -28.66
CA LEU A 983 -12.41 -10.13 -28.46
C LEU A 983 -13.14 -11.03 -27.45
N ASN A 984 -13.62 -10.44 -26.35
CA ASN A 984 -14.44 -11.14 -25.35
C ASN A 984 -15.70 -11.76 -25.94
N GLU A 985 -16.45 -11.00 -26.76
CA GLU A 985 -17.68 -11.49 -27.38
C GLU A 985 -17.40 -12.57 -28.43
N ALA A 986 -16.33 -12.41 -29.22
CA ALA A 986 -15.90 -13.41 -30.20
C ALA A 986 -15.53 -14.75 -29.55
N VAL A 987 -14.74 -14.73 -28.47
CA VAL A 987 -14.38 -15.93 -27.70
C VAL A 987 -15.60 -16.60 -27.09
N ARG A 988 -16.53 -15.84 -26.50
CA ARG A 988 -17.78 -16.39 -25.91
C ARG A 988 -18.65 -17.06 -26.97
N SER A 989 -18.80 -16.43 -28.14
CA SER A 989 -19.60 -16.96 -29.25
C SER A 989 -18.99 -18.26 -29.79
N LEU A 990 -17.68 -18.28 -30.03
CA LEU A 990 -16.96 -19.45 -30.50
C LEU A 990 -16.98 -20.60 -29.47
N LYS A 991 -16.86 -20.32 -28.16
CA LYS A 991 -17.02 -21.32 -27.08
C LYS A 991 -18.43 -21.93 -27.08
N ALA A 992 -19.45 -21.14 -27.43
CA ALA A 992 -20.84 -21.60 -27.55
C ALA A 992 -21.15 -22.31 -28.89
N GLY A 993 -20.15 -22.52 -29.76
CA GLY A 993 -20.32 -23.15 -31.07
C GLY A 993 -21.08 -22.27 -32.09
N LYS A 994 -21.16 -20.97 -31.84
CA LYS A 994 -21.81 -19.99 -32.74
C LYS A 994 -20.74 -19.18 -33.45
N GLU A 995 -20.96 -18.87 -34.72
CA GLU A 995 -20.15 -17.84 -35.37
C GLU A 995 -20.45 -16.48 -34.74
N PRO A 996 -19.42 -15.70 -34.36
CA PRO A 996 -19.63 -14.35 -33.87
C PRO A 996 -20.25 -13.49 -34.97
N ASP A 997 -21.41 -12.91 -34.70
CA ASP A 997 -22.06 -11.98 -35.62
C ASP A 997 -21.32 -10.64 -35.60
N LEU A 998 -20.49 -10.43 -36.62
CA LEU A 998 -19.68 -9.22 -36.79
C LEU A 998 -20.52 -7.94 -36.95
N ALA A 999 -21.82 -8.08 -37.24
CA ALA A 999 -22.75 -6.97 -37.45
C ALA A 999 -23.70 -6.74 -36.26
N ALA A 1000 -23.71 -7.63 -35.27
CA ALA A 1000 -24.54 -7.45 -34.07
C ALA A 1000 -24.00 -6.28 -33.23
N PRO A 1001 -24.89 -5.39 -32.73
CA PRO A 1001 -24.45 -4.37 -31.79
C PRO A 1001 -24.00 -5.02 -30.48
N LEU A 1002 -22.73 -4.81 -30.12
CA LEU A 1002 -22.07 -5.26 -28.86
C LEU A 1002 -22.88 -4.96 -27.58
N ALA A 1003 -23.81 -4.00 -27.64
CA ALA A 1003 -24.83 -3.80 -26.63
C ALA A 1003 -26.15 -3.38 -27.30
N SER A 1004 -27.22 -4.15 -27.13
CA SER A 1004 -28.58 -3.63 -27.31
C SER A 1004 -28.85 -2.67 -26.17
N THR A 1005 -28.76 -1.37 -26.43
CA THR A 1005 -29.00 -0.33 -25.45
C THR A 1005 -30.51 -0.12 -25.34
N THR A 1006 -31.08 -0.39 -24.17
CA THR A 1006 -32.49 -0.04 -23.91
C THR A 1006 -32.56 1.46 -23.66
N GLU A 1007 -33.19 2.19 -24.58
CA GLU A 1007 -33.50 3.62 -24.40
C GLU A 1007 -34.72 3.75 -23.49
N ILE A 1008 -34.59 4.50 -22.39
CA ILE A 1008 -35.67 4.67 -21.41
C ILE A 1008 -35.93 6.16 -21.23
N ASN A 1009 -37.12 6.60 -21.62
CA ASN A 1009 -37.63 7.93 -21.30
C ASN A 1009 -38.80 7.83 -20.32
N LEU A 1010 -38.64 8.48 -19.17
CA LEU A 1010 -39.66 8.58 -18.12
C LEU A 1010 -40.26 9.99 -18.03
N HIS A 1011 -39.85 10.94 -18.87
CA HIS A 1011 -40.26 12.35 -18.87
C HIS A 1011 -40.15 12.99 -17.48
N VAL A 1012 -39.02 12.73 -16.81
CA VAL A 1012 -38.59 13.37 -15.57
C VAL A 1012 -37.06 13.52 -15.60
N PRO A 1013 -36.48 14.56 -14.96
CA PRO A 1013 -35.04 14.69 -14.83
C PRO A 1013 -34.45 13.47 -14.12
N ALA A 1014 -33.48 12.80 -14.75
CA ALA A 1014 -32.80 11.62 -14.23
C ALA A 1014 -31.28 11.86 -14.23
N LEU A 1015 -30.80 12.55 -13.20
CA LEU A 1015 -29.40 12.99 -13.09
C LEU A 1015 -28.96 13.07 -11.62
N LEU A 1016 -27.65 13.25 -11.41
CA LEU A 1016 -27.00 13.59 -10.15
C LEU A 1016 -26.82 15.12 -10.07
N PRO A 1017 -27.66 15.81 -9.29
CA PRO A 1017 -27.60 17.27 -9.20
C PRO A 1017 -26.25 17.75 -8.65
N ALA A 1018 -25.77 18.91 -9.11
CA ALA A 1018 -24.49 19.48 -8.68
C ALA A 1018 -24.46 19.86 -7.19
N ASP A 1019 -25.62 20.14 -6.59
CA ASP A 1019 -25.79 20.36 -5.15
C ASP A 1019 -25.78 19.07 -4.32
N PHE A 1020 -26.07 17.92 -4.94
CA PHE A 1020 -25.98 16.61 -4.30
C PHE A 1020 -24.58 15.99 -4.42
N CYS A 1021 -23.97 16.07 -5.60
CA CYS A 1021 -22.61 15.61 -5.87
C CYS A 1021 -21.89 16.66 -6.73
N GLY A 1022 -21.10 17.53 -6.10
CA GLY A 1022 -20.46 18.67 -6.77
C GLY A 1022 -19.28 18.28 -7.66
N ASP A 1023 -18.54 17.24 -7.28
CA ASP A 1023 -17.39 16.77 -8.04
C ASP A 1023 -17.84 16.09 -9.35
N VAL A 1024 -17.35 16.60 -10.48
CA VAL A 1024 -17.66 16.07 -11.82
C VAL A 1024 -17.12 14.66 -12.02
N HIS A 1025 -15.94 14.37 -11.50
CA HIS A 1025 -15.28 13.06 -11.63
C HIS A 1025 -16.00 12.00 -10.80
N GLU A 1026 -16.41 12.35 -9.57
CA GLU A 1026 -17.20 11.49 -8.69
C GLU A 1026 -18.56 11.16 -9.34
N ARG A 1027 -19.25 12.15 -9.90
CA ARG A 1027 -20.50 11.94 -10.66
C ARG A 1027 -20.31 11.02 -11.86
N LEU A 1028 -19.27 11.23 -12.67
CA LEU A 1028 -18.98 10.39 -13.83
C LEU A 1028 -18.73 8.93 -13.44
N SER A 1029 -17.99 8.69 -12.35
CA SER A 1029 -17.78 7.33 -11.83
C SER A 1029 -19.10 6.69 -11.41
N ILE A 1030 -19.94 7.40 -10.64
CA ILE A 1030 -21.25 6.89 -10.21
C ILE A 1030 -22.16 6.58 -11.41
N TYR A 1031 -22.28 7.49 -12.38
CA TYR A 1031 -23.09 7.26 -13.58
C TYR A 1031 -22.59 6.03 -14.35
N LYS A 1032 -21.27 5.86 -14.50
CA LYS A 1032 -20.68 4.70 -15.18
C LYS A 1032 -20.95 3.41 -14.42
N ARG A 1033 -20.81 3.41 -13.09
CA ARG A 1033 -21.11 2.25 -12.23
C ARG A 1033 -22.58 1.84 -12.35
N LEU A 1034 -23.51 2.79 -12.29
CA LEU A 1034 -24.94 2.54 -12.52
C LEU A 1034 -25.22 1.99 -13.94
N ALA A 1035 -24.58 2.55 -14.97
CA ALA A 1035 -24.72 2.10 -16.35
C ALA A 1035 -24.12 0.70 -16.58
N ASN A 1036 -23.10 0.30 -15.82
CA ASN A 1036 -22.44 -1.00 -15.95
C ASN A 1036 -23.02 -2.10 -15.04
N CYS A 1037 -23.93 -1.77 -14.13
CA CYS A 1037 -24.59 -2.77 -13.28
C CYS A 1037 -25.36 -3.80 -14.11
N ALA A 1038 -25.25 -5.08 -13.75
CA ALA A 1038 -25.95 -6.17 -14.44
C ALA A 1038 -27.05 -6.82 -13.61
N THR A 1039 -27.05 -6.59 -12.29
CA THR A 1039 -27.99 -7.18 -11.33
C THR A 1039 -28.67 -6.08 -10.50
N GLN A 1040 -29.85 -6.42 -9.98
CA GLN A 1040 -30.63 -5.52 -9.11
C GLN A 1040 -29.90 -5.25 -7.80
N ASP A 1041 -29.35 -6.28 -7.15
CA ASP A 1041 -28.62 -6.16 -5.88
C ASP A 1041 -27.49 -5.13 -5.94
N LYS A 1042 -26.73 -5.10 -7.04
CA LYS A 1042 -25.64 -4.13 -7.24
C LYS A 1042 -26.14 -2.68 -7.37
N ILE A 1043 -27.36 -2.47 -7.90
CA ILE A 1043 -27.97 -1.14 -7.91
C ILE A 1043 -28.36 -0.73 -6.49
N ASP A 1044 -28.86 -1.68 -5.70
CA ASP A 1044 -29.26 -1.43 -4.33
C ASP A 1044 -28.04 -1.09 -3.47
N ASP A 1045 -26.91 -1.79 -3.64
CA ASP A 1045 -25.62 -1.45 -3.02
C ASP A 1045 -25.16 -0.02 -3.34
N ILE A 1046 -25.27 0.41 -4.62
CA ILE A 1046 -24.93 1.77 -5.03
C ILE A 1046 -25.91 2.78 -4.43
N GLN A 1047 -27.20 2.44 -4.34
CA GLN A 1047 -28.19 3.32 -3.74
C GLN A 1047 -27.90 3.54 -2.25
N GLU A 1048 -27.55 2.48 -1.51
CA GLU A 1048 -27.14 2.58 -0.10
C GLU A 1048 -25.88 3.43 0.05
N GLU A 1049 -24.89 3.22 -0.83
CA GLU A 1049 -23.67 4.03 -0.86
C GLU A 1049 -23.95 5.52 -1.14
N LEU A 1050 -24.85 5.84 -2.07
CA LEU A 1050 -25.25 7.22 -2.34
C LEU A 1050 -25.88 7.88 -1.12
N ILE A 1051 -26.68 7.12 -0.36
CA ILE A 1051 -27.32 7.61 0.87
C ILE A 1051 -26.27 7.84 1.96
N ASP A 1052 -25.32 6.93 2.11
CA ASP A 1052 -24.29 7.03 3.15
C ASP A 1052 -23.30 8.17 2.87
N ARG A 1053 -22.93 8.41 1.61
CA ARG A 1053 -21.92 9.41 1.20
C ARG A 1053 -22.48 10.82 1.02
N PHE A 1054 -23.70 10.96 0.52
CA PHE A 1054 -24.28 12.25 0.12
C PHE A 1054 -25.60 12.57 0.82
N GLY A 1055 -26.12 11.64 1.63
CA GLY A 1055 -27.37 11.81 2.36
C GLY A 1055 -28.61 11.53 1.52
N LYS A 1056 -29.71 12.23 1.81
CA LYS A 1056 -31.03 11.90 1.24
C LYS A 1056 -31.09 12.12 -0.28
N LEU A 1057 -31.51 11.10 -1.01
CA LEU A 1057 -31.63 11.14 -2.48
C LEU A 1057 -32.69 12.18 -2.96
N PRO A 1058 -32.29 13.15 -3.80
CA PRO A 1058 -33.21 14.01 -4.54
C PRO A 1058 -34.08 13.20 -5.52
N ASP A 1059 -35.21 13.77 -5.94
CA ASP A 1059 -36.13 13.07 -6.85
C ASP A 1059 -35.50 12.77 -8.22
N ALA A 1060 -34.60 13.62 -8.70
CA ALA A 1060 -33.82 13.37 -9.92
C ALA A 1060 -32.89 12.14 -9.79
N VAL A 1061 -32.31 11.93 -8.61
CA VAL A 1061 -31.44 10.77 -8.34
C VAL A 1061 -32.27 9.50 -8.20
N LYS A 1062 -33.46 9.57 -7.59
CA LYS A 1062 -34.40 8.44 -7.55
C LYS A 1062 -34.84 8.03 -8.96
N ALA A 1063 -35.13 9.00 -9.83
CA ALA A 1063 -35.45 8.74 -11.23
C ALA A 1063 -34.30 8.07 -11.98
N LEU A 1064 -33.05 8.50 -11.75
CA LEU A 1064 -31.86 7.87 -12.30
C LEU A 1064 -31.72 6.40 -11.88
N VAL A 1065 -31.86 6.12 -10.58
CA VAL A 1065 -31.80 4.75 -10.04
C VAL A 1065 -32.90 3.87 -10.66
N GLU A 1066 -34.14 4.36 -10.72
CA GLU A 1066 -35.25 3.60 -11.33
C GLU A 1066 -35.07 3.37 -12.83
N THR A 1067 -34.46 4.31 -13.55
CA THR A 1067 -34.11 4.14 -14.97
C THR A 1067 -33.17 2.95 -15.16
N HIS A 1068 -32.14 2.81 -14.32
CA HIS A 1068 -31.22 1.67 -14.39
C HIS A 1068 -31.86 0.35 -13.94
N ARG A 1069 -32.78 0.36 -12.97
CA ARG A 1069 -33.58 -0.83 -12.58
C ARG A 1069 -34.46 -1.31 -13.73
N LEU A 1070 -35.15 -0.39 -14.40
CA LEU A 1070 -35.97 -0.71 -15.58
C LEU A 1070 -35.13 -1.25 -16.72
N ARG A 1071 -33.91 -0.74 -16.94
CA ARG A 1071 -32.97 -1.25 -17.95
C ARG A 1071 -32.62 -2.73 -17.73
N ILE A 1072 -32.33 -3.12 -16.49
CA ILE A 1072 -32.03 -4.53 -16.17
C ILE A 1072 -33.26 -5.40 -16.41
N ALA A 1073 -34.44 -4.97 -15.96
CA ALA A 1073 -35.68 -5.70 -16.16
C ALA A 1073 -36.05 -5.83 -17.66
N ALA A 1074 -35.91 -4.75 -18.43
CA ALA A 1074 -36.21 -4.68 -19.86
C ALA A 1074 -35.37 -5.64 -20.70
N LYS A 1075 -34.10 -5.82 -20.31
CA LYS A 1075 -33.16 -6.72 -21.00
C LYS A 1075 -33.62 -8.18 -20.96
N THR A 1076 -34.29 -8.61 -19.88
CA THR A 1076 -34.80 -10.00 -19.76
C THR A 1076 -35.90 -10.33 -20.76
N VAL A 1077 -36.62 -9.31 -21.24
CA VAL A 1077 -37.77 -9.43 -22.14
C VAL A 1077 -37.44 -8.92 -23.55
N GLY A 1078 -36.20 -8.44 -23.79
CA GLY A 1078 -35.75 -7.96 -25.10
C GLY A 1078 -36.40 -6.64 -25.53
N ILE A 1079 -36.65 -5.73 -24.58
CA ILE A 1079 -37.18 -4.39 -24.87
C ILE A 1079 -36.01 -3.44 -25.20
N VAL A 1080 -36.14 -2.73 -26.33
CA VAL A 1080 -35.13 -1.79 -26.87
C VAL A 1080 -35.50 -0.34 -26.57
N LYS A 1081 -36.78 -0.01 -26.46
CA LYS A 1081 -37.22 1.35 -26.09
C LYS A 1081 -38.40 1.31 -25.12
N ILE A 1082 -38.34 2.14 -24.09
CA ILE A 1082 -39.40 2.38 -23.11
C ILE A 1082 -39.65 3.88 -23.11
N ASP A 1083 -40.88 4.28 -23.42
CA ASP A 1083 -41.28 5.69 -23.49
C ASP A 1083 -42.56 5.89 -22.68
N VAL A 1084 -42.51 6.61 -21.55
CA VAL A 1084 -43.60 6.65 -20.55
C VAL A 1084 -44.02 8.07 -20.21
N HIS A 1085 -45.12 8.52 -20.80
CA HIS A 1085 -45.76 9.77 -20.46
C HIS A 1085 -46.78 9.60 -19.31
N GLY A 1086 -47.40 10.71 -18.90
CA GLY A 1086 -48.44 10.72 -17.85
C GLY A 1086 -49.73 9.95 -18.21
N GLU A 1087 -50.02 9.72 -19.49
CA GLU A 1087 -51.28 9.09 -19.93
C GLU A 1087 -51.08 7.77 -20.71
N ALA A 1088 -49.87 7.52 -21.20
CA ALA A 1088 -49.57 6.35 -22.02
C ALA A 1088 -48.10 5.95 -21.93
N ALA A 1089 -47.84 4.65 -22.11
CA ALA A 1089 -46.50 4.10 -22.28
C ALA A 1089 -46.38 3.33 -23.59
N THR A 1090 -45.20 3.39 -24.21
CA THR A 1090 -44.85 2.62 -25.41
C THR A 1090 -43.61 1.77 -25.12
N LEU A 1091 -43.72 0.47 -25.36
CA LEU A 1091 -42.62 -0.50 -25.25
C LEU A 1091 -42.29 -1.01 -26.65
N GLN A 1092 -41.04 -0.86 -27.10
CA GLN A 1092 -40.56 -1.40 -28.37
C GLN A 1092 -39.64 -2.60 -28.13
N PHE A 1093 -39.93 -3.71 -28.79
CA PHE A 1093 -39.18 -4.96 -28.68
C PHE A 1093 -38.13 -5.09 -29.79
N MET A 1094 -37.10 -5.89 -29.55
CA MET A 1094 -36.14 -6.30 -30.58
C MET A 1094 -36.81 -7.22 -31.61
N ALA A 1095 -36.18 -7.42 -32.78
CA ALA A 1095 -36.75 -8.21 -33.88
C ALA A 1095 -37.06 -9.68 -33.51
N LYS A 1096 -36.32 -10.26 -32.57
CA LYS A 1096 -36.57 -11.61 -32.01
C LYS A 1096 -36.51 -11.55 -30.49
N PRO A 1097 -37.58 -11.10 -29.82
CA PRO A 1097 -37.57 -10.96 -28.37
C PRO A 1097 -37.67 -12.36 -27.72
N PRO A 1098 -37.00 -12.60 -26.58
CA PRO A 1098 -36.99 -13.88 -25.87
C PRO A 1098 -38.28 -14.09 -25.07
N ILE A 1099 -39.45 -13.93 -25.72
CA ILE A 1099 -40.78 -14.00 -25.10
C ILE A 1099 -41.64 -14.95 -25.93
N ASP A 1100 -42.45 -15.77 -25.27
CA ASP A 1100 -43.49 -16.54 -25.94
C ASP A 1100 -44.56 -15.59 -26.54
N PRO A 1101 -44.80 -15.61 -27.87
CA PRO A 1101 -45.85 -14.81 -28.49
C PRO A 1101 -47.23 -14.98 -27.86
N MET A 1102 -47.54 -16.17 -27.31
CA MET A 1102 -48.83 -16.42 -26.64
C MET A 1102 -49.01 -15.56 -25.39
N ARG A 1103 -47.94 -15.24 -24.66
CA ARG A 1103 -48.02 -14.36 -23.48
C ARG A 1103 -48.38 -12.93 -23.83
N ILE A 1104 -47.88 -12.42 -24.96
CA ILE A 1104 -48.24 -11.08 -25.45
C ILE A 1104 -49.73 -11.04 -25.80
N ILE A 1105 -50.23 -12.10 -26.44
CA ILE A 1105 -51.66 -12.23 -26.77
C ILE A 1105 -52.51 -12.29 -25.49
N ASP A 1106 -52.14 -13.12 -24.52
CA ASP A 1106 -52.82 -13.24 -23.23
C ASP A 1106 -52.83 -11.92 -22.45
N LEU A 1107 -51.71 -11.18 -22.46
CA LEU A 1107 -51.58 -9.87 -21.84
C LEU A 1107 -52.59 -8.87 -22.43
N ILE A 1108 -52.71 -8.83 -23.76
CA ILE A 1108 -53.64 -7.95 -24.48
C ILE A 1108 -55.10 -8.36 -24.24
N GLN A 1109 -55.39 -9.66 -24.17
CA GLN A 1109 -56.75 -10.15 -23.91
C GLN A 1109 -57.21 -9.85 -22.48
N LYS A 1110 -56.33 -10.02 -21.48
CA LYS A 1110 -56.63 -9.75 -20.06
C LYS A 1110 -56.71 -8.25 -19.77
N ASN A 1111 -55.91 -7.43 -20.45
CA ASN A 1111 -55.79 -6.00 -20.18
C ASN A 1111 -56.27 -5.15 -21.37
N ARG A 1112 -57.54 -4.71 -21.35
CA ARG A 1112 -58.13 -3.87 -22.42
C ARG A 1112 -57.39 -2.55 -22.71
N HIS A 1113 -56.59 -2.09 -21.75
CA HIS A 1113 -55.80 -0.86 -21.84
C HIS A 1113 -54.42 -1.06 -22.51
N ILE A 1114 -54.07 -2.30 -22.86
CA ILE A 1114 -52.82 -2.67 -23.55
C ILE A 1114 -53.15 -3.10 -24.98
N LYS A 1115 -52.46 -2.54 -25.98
CA LYS A 1115 -52.68 -2.84 -27.40
C LYS A 1115 -51.35 -2.94 -28.15
N LEU A 1116 -51.30 -3.78 -29.18
CA LEU A 1116 -50.23 -3.77 -30.17
C LEU A 1116 -50.33 -2.50 -31.03
N HIS A 1117 -49.19 -1.85 -31.27
CA HIS A 1117 -49.05 -0.63 -32.06
C HIS A 1117 -47.99 -0.81 -33.14
N GLY A 1118 -48.25 -1.70 -34.10
CA GLY A 1118 -47.27 -2.15 -35.09
C GLY A 1118 -46.82 -3.58 -34.82
N GLN A 1119 -45.75 -4.02 -35.48
CA GLN A 1119 -45.23 -5.40 -35.36
C GLN A 1119 -44.34 -5.59 -34.14
N ASP A 1120 -43.71 -4.53 -33.65
CA ASP A 1120 -42.66 -4.55 -32.63
C ASP A 1120 -42.97 -3.65 -31.41
N LYS A 1121 -44.15 -3.02 -31.33
CA LYS A 1121 -44.49 -2.06 -30.25
C LYS A 1121 -45.78 -2.42 -29.51
N LEU A 1122 -45.75 -2.22 -28.21
CA LEU A 1122 -46.89 -2.37 -27.30
C LEU A 1122 -47.20 -1.00 -26.67
N LYS A 1123 -48.45 -0.55 -26.80
CA LYS A 1123 -48.95 0.70 -26.22
C LYS A 1123 -49.85 0.40 -25.04
N ILE A 1124 -49.62 1.06 -23.91
CA ILE A 1124 -50.36 0.96 -22.66
C ILE A 1124 -51.02 2.32 -22.42
N THR A 1125 -52.32 2.37 -22.19
CA THR A 1125 -53.04 3.63 -21.89
C THR A 1125 -53.51 3.60 -20.44
N ALA A 1126 -52.85 4.37 -19.58
CA ALA A 1126 -53.14 4.41 -18.15
C ALA A 1126 -52.73 5.77 -17.57
N ALA A 1127 -53.48 6.29 -16.61
CA ALA A 1127 -53.11 7.50 -15.88
C ALA A 1127 -51.94 7.19 -14.93
N MET A 1128 -50.78 7.80 -15.18
CA MET A 1128 -49.52 7.60 -14.47
C MET A 1128 -48.92 8.97 -14.08
N PRO A 1129 -49.53 9.67 -13.10
CA PRO A 1129 -49.22 11.08 -12.81
C PRO A 1129 -47.81 11.26 -12.25
N ASP A 1130 -47.34 10.35 -11.40
CA ASP A 1130 -46.03 10.41 -10.75
C ASP A 1130 -45.06 9.32 -11.23
N LEU A 1131 -43.78 9.48 -10.89
CA LEU A 1131 -42.72 8.53 -11.23
C LEU A 1131 -43.02 7.12 -10.69
N ALA A 1132 -43.54 7.02 -9.47
CA ALA A 1132 -43.83 5.74 -8.83
C ALA A 1132 -44.88 4.93 -9.59
N ALA A 1133 -45.96 5.58 -10.04
CA ALA A 1133 -47.00 4.97 -10.86
C ALA A 1133 -46.44 4.56 -12.23
N ARG A 1134 -45.65 5.42 -12.89
CA ARG A 1134 -44.98 5.12 -14.17
C ARG A 1134 -44.14 3.85 -14.06
N VAL A 1135 -43.22 3.81 -13.09
CA VAL A 1135 -42.31 2.67 -12.88
C VAL A 1135 -43.07 1.39 -12.51
N THR A 1136 -44.07 1.49 -11.62
CA THR A 1136 -44.86 0.31 -11.17
C THR A 1136 -45.63 -0.32 -12.32
N GLN A 1137 -46.22 0.48 -13.20
CA GLN A 1137 -46.94 -0.01 -14.37
C GLN A 1137 -46.01 -0.78 -15.32
N ILE A 1138 -44.82 -0.25 -15.60
CA ILE A 1138 -43.84 -0.92 -16.46
C ILE A 1138 -43.31 -2.20 -15.82
N LYS A 1139 -42.92 -2.17 -14.54
CA LYS A 1139 -42.46 -3.38 -13.82
C LYS A 1139 -43.52 -4.47 -13.80
N THR A 1140 -44.79 -4.11 -13.58
CA THR A 1140 -45.90 -5.07 -13.60
C THR A 1140 -46.08 -5.68 -14.98
N THR A 1141 -45.99 -4.86 -16.04
CA THR A 1141 -46.10 -5.34 -17.42
C THR A 1141 -44.95 -6.28 -17.79
N ILE A 1142 -43.71 -5.91 -17.45
CA ILE A 1142 -42.52 -6.77 -17.67
C ILE A 1142 -42.68 -8.09 -16.93
N LYS A 1143 -43.13 -8.08 -15.67
CA LYS A 1143 -43.34 -9.29 -14.85
C LYS A 1143 -44.39 -10.22 -15.46
N GLN A 1144 -45.46 -9.68 -16.02
CA GLN A 1144 -46.49 -10.47 -16.72
C GLN A 1144 -46.01 -11.07 -18.05
N LEU A 1145 -44.91 -10.56 -18.63
CA LEU A 1145 -44.28 -11.14 -19.81
C LEU A 1145 -43.23 -12.22 -19.45
N THR A 1146 -42.66 -12.17 -18.24
CA THR A 1146 -41.63 -13.12 -17.78
C THR A 1146 -42.19 -14.35 -17.07
N VAL A 1147 -43.23 -14.19 -16.25
CA VAL A 1147 -43.98 -15.27 -15.56
C VAL A 1147 -45.06 -15.80 -16.49
#